data_AF-A0A1W0A6I3-F1
#
_entry.id   AF-A0A1W0A6I3-F1
#
_cell.length_a   1.000
_cell.length_b   1.000
_cell.length_c   1.000
_cell.angle_alpha   90.00
_cell.angle_beta   90.00
_cell.angle_gamma   90.00
#
_symmetry.space_group_name_H-M   'P 1'
#
loop_
_entity.id
_entity.type
_entity.pdbx_description
1 polymer ?
#
loop_
_entity_poly.entity_id
_entity_poly.type
_entity_poly.pdbx_seq_one_letter_code
_entity_poly.pdbx_strand_id
1 'polypeptide(L)'
;MQTVEIVFDSAEYKAAVALRDQVLRKPLGLHFDPQVLAQEGSDIHIGLYDDHANLLACAMLRPGSNDVAWMKQVAVQPDMHGKGLGRILIEGFERIAVAKGFTHIKLHARATAINFYKKLGYTTFGEPFEEVGIPHISMEKLFVNTQERNLKRNLNVDVKNLMIDAVVIHPRNKNIEIAFDSAEYKAAVALRYQVLREPLGLQYDSQVLAKEGSDVHIGLYDEHGNLFAYSMLRPSSDNIAWMKQVAVRPDMQGKGLGRLLVQGFERIAASKGFSHVKLNARTTAIGFYEKFGYTTYGDTFTEAGTLRIAMEKHLNQLGFRVAILEMLQRIQLQFKLKEIQDPSKIIGPIHQVLQRKDDAQSRIVALQVLAILAVYIGDDINVQQSVREACVSLNLSESQAAIQTAIAILHHSSAFGRTLLAEMLSTTVAEETFFRLIPLLPEATKSMAEAKQAWNKCYQLCSRVHNSTAESYANPRSLRPLVMAMVRLSSKLPPDSLDQQFAMLQSFAFSSTVAIQLIALAGFSELLNQPNFKQLGTVVDLLMKLFQDQVTADERDDHLVLTIVNLLEIASRTYQVPILPLRELVAPTNIRYSLLFAHIVYHEATLTLQQGNDASNIILELLRLLVMAARTPSMSVVVTKSLKLIEALFHFRPEVMVPLGAPVLLSLALEINSTDIWITISHVAWYFKLPSTILQSATSDRQILAIIVAMLRSGDHAVLEQSVSHYSTGKPWLAFELARECILRGVFAVAQTLLPTIQATTTSERTHYWTKALTSWVTAEALLCKGDVVTIPFAVFDHFHSAINFLQRASSNDVPFDHLLSFVQTRLGFLTTLQAAYQYAYESILTSGYIFSMIKWQELQRQLTQHARAFELLGSIAWSNADLIVLNCHVYLCDLIIVGVERITQKSVSTVPQWMQSTCPTRILSPLRFCYENAAHILSSSSWSMQDLVYLLQSVSSLACPIPRKCFKAEMVAIAVDSMLVSPSAKQISRTVLGVATNVDLQAIAHLQWHTDKEIAITSPLQDKDKSWNLQLEVVMTSDKTSSTLLFGAPVSVDWTNKTMIAAVPMNIEATRLAGYSSHSLTMTAWLKTNEKRYLLSSKLLERTVVVY
;
A
#
# COMPACT_ATOMS: atom_id res chain seq x y z
N MET A 1 7.90 17.79 -22.44
CA MET A 1 6.57 17.37 -22.97
C MET A 1 5.79 16.52 -21.96
N GLN A 2 4.55 16.89 -21.65
CA GLN A 2 3.73 16.25 -20.61
C GLN A 2 2.31 15.94 -21.11
N THR A 3 1.76 14.79 -20.71
CA THR A 3 0.34 14.44 -20.92
C THR A 3 -0.47 14.84 -19.69
N VAL A 4 -1.53 15.60 -19.90
CA VAL A 4 -2.35 16.22 -18.84
C VAL A 4 -3.83 15.99 -19.14
N GLU A 5 -4.62 15.71 -18.11
CA GLU A 5 -6.08 15.69 -18.20
C GLU A 5 -6.61 17.12 -18.29
N ILE A 6 -7.43 17.39 -19.30
CA ILE A 6 -8.03 18.69 -19.57
C ILE A 6 -9.42 18.73 -18.93
N VAL A 7 -9.69 19.80 -18.17
CA VAL A 7 -11.00 20.04 -17.57
C VAL A 7 -11.99 20.44 -18.66
N PHE A 8 -13.19 19.85 -18.66
CA PHE A 8 -14.24 20.20 -19.61
C PHE A 8 -14.61 21.70 -19.55
N ASP A 9 -14.88 22.30 -20.72
CA ASP A 9 -15.17 23.73 -20.92
C ASP A 9 -14.07 24.74 -20.49
N SER A 10 -12.87 24.25 -20.13
CA SER A 10 -11.72 25.12 -19.88
C SER A 10 -11.17 25.77 -21.16
N ALA A 11 -10.26 26.75 -21.02
CA ALA A 11 -9.58 27.36 -22.15
C ALA A 11 -8.78 26.31 -22.97
N GLU A 12 -8.19 25.35 -22.27
CA GLU A 12 -7.46 24.22 -22.82
C GLU A 12 -8.38 23.24 -23.57
N TYR A 13 -9.60 23.01 -23.06
CA TYR A 13 -10.60 22.23 -23.79
C TYR A 13 -10.98 22.91 -25.11
N LYS A 14 -11.20 24.23 -25.09
CA LYS A 14 -11.49 25.00 -26.31
C LYS A 14 -10.33 24.95 -27.31
N ALA A 15 -9.08 25.03 -26.82
CA ALA A 15 -7.90 24.84 -27.66
C ALA A 15 -7.83 23.42 -28.26
N ALA A 16 -8.18 22.39 -27.47
CA ALA A 16 -8.26 21.01 -27.96
C ALA A 16 -9.39 20.81 -28.98
N VAL A 17 -10.56 21.43 -28.79
CA VAL A 17 -11.65 21.45 -29.79
C VAL A 17 -11.17 22.08 -31.09
N ALA A 18 -10.48 23.23 -31.03
CA ALA A 18 -9.94 23.90 -32.21
C ALA A 18 -8.93 23.02 -32.97
N LEU A 19 -8.03 22.35 -32.25
CA LEU A 19 -7.07 21.41 -32.83
C LEU A 19 -7.78 20.20 -33.46
N ARG A 20 -8.78 19.62 -32.78
CA ARG A 20 -9.61 18.52 -33.31
C ARG A 20 -10.36 18.95 -34.57
N ASP A 21 -10.90 20.16 -34.62
CA ASP A 21 -11.64 20.67 -35.77
C ASP A 21 -10.71 20.82 -36.98
N GLN A 22 -9.53 21.41 -36.76
CA GLN A 22 -8.50 21.57 -37.78
C GLN A 22 -8.01 20.23 -38.35
N VAL A 23 -7.83 19.21 -37.51
CA VAL A 23 -7.20 17.94 -37.91
C VAL A 23 -8.22 16.88 -38.36
N LEU A 24 -9.40 16.83 -37.73
CA LEU A 24 -10.37 15.74 -37.91
C LEU A 24 -11.59 16.12 -38.74
N ARG A 25 -11.94 17.43 -38.82
CA ARG A 25 -13.19 17.90 -39.44
C ARG A 25 -12.96 18.73 -40.70
N LYS A 26 -12.16 19.81 -40.64
CA LYS A 26 -11.89 20.69 -41.79
C LYS A 26 -11.39 19.95 -43.04
N PRO A 27 -10.49 18.95 -42.97
CA PRO A 27 -10.05 18.19 -44.16
C PRO A 27 -11.17 17.39 -44.84
N LEU A 28 -12.28 17.15 -44.14
CA LEU A 28 -13.46 16.44 -44.63
C LEU A 28 -14.62 17.38 -44.98
N GLY A 29 -14.43 18.71 -44.86
CA GLY A 29 -15.49 19.70 -45.05
C GLY A 29 -16.56 19.68 -43.95
N LEU A 30 -16.21 19.23 -42.74
CA LEU A 30 -17.13 19.10 -41.60
C LEU A 30 -16.80 20.10 -40.49
N HIS A 31 -17.73 20.29 -39.56
CA HIS A 31 -17.57 21.07 -38.33
C HIS A 31 -18.19 20.33 -37.14
N PHE A 32 -17.77 20.67 -35.92
CA PHE A 32 -18.43 20.16 -34.72
C PHE A 32 -19.77 20.87 -34.46
N ASP A 33 -20.79 20.08 -34.14
CA ASP A 33 -22.08 20.58 -33.64
C ASP A 33 -21.93 21.02 -32.17
N PRO A 34 -22.25 22.28 -31.82
CA PRO A 34 -22.23 22.77 -30.43
C PRO A 34 -23.04 21.91 -29.45
N GLN A 35 -24.15 21.31 -29.87
CA GLN A 35 -24.98 20.47 -29.00
C GLN A 35 -24.30 19.14 -28.65
N VAL A 36 -23.49 18.60 -29.56
CA VAL A 36 -22.70 17.37 -29.33
C VAL A 36 -21.52 17.65 -28.42
N LEU A 37 -20.84 18.80 -28.57
CA LEU A 37 -19.75 19.22 -27.69
C LEU A 37 -20.22 19.44 -26.25
N ALA A 38 -21.45 19.92 -26.04
CA ALA A 38 -22.03 20.10 -24.70
C ALA A 38 -22.21 18.77 -23.94
N GLN A 39 -22.29 17.65 -24.65
CA GLN A 39 -22.45 16.31 -24.06
C GLN A 39 -21.11 15.64 -23.72
N GLU A 40 -19.96 16.25 -24.05
CA GLU A 40 -18.62 15.70 -23.74
C GLU A 40 -18.21 15.92 -22.26
N GLY A 41 -19.09 16.46 -21.41
CA GLY A 41 -18.81 16.72 -19.98
C GLY A 41 -18.58 15.48 -19.12
N SER A 42 -19.07 14.31 -19.55
CA SER A 42 -18.79 13.01 -18.92
C SER A 42 -17.57 12.29 -19.50
N ASP A 43 -16.96 12.84 -20.56
CA ASP A 43 -15.76 12.30 -21.18
C ASP A 43 -14.52 12.93 -20.54
N ILE A 44 -13.40 12.21 -20.61
CA ILE A 44 -12.11 12.63 -20.05
C ILE A 44 -11.25 13.11 -21.20
N HIS A 45 -10.87 14.38 -21.17
CA HIS A 45 -10.10 15.03 -22.22
C HIS A 45 -8.62 14.99 -21.86
N ILE A 46 -7.74 14.74 -22.83
CA ILE A 46 -6.30 14.57 -22.59
C ILE A 46 -5.52 15.39 -23.61
N GLY A 47 -4.59 16.21 -23.15
CA GLY A 47 -3.68 17.00 -23.97
C GLY A 47 -2.23 16.62 -23.76
N LEU A 48 -1.45 16.67 -24.83
CA LEU A 48 0.01 16.62 -24.82
C LEU A 48 0.54 18.03 -25.04
N TYR A 49 1.28 18.52 -24.07
CA TYR A 49 1.86 19.86 -24.09
C TYR A 49 3.39 19.80 -24.22
N ASP A 50 3.99 20.79 -24.88
CA ASP A 50 5.42 21.03 -24.80
C ASP A 50 5.83 21.69 -23.47
N ASP A 51 7.11 22.00 -23.31
CA ASP A 51 7.64 22.61 -22.10
C ASP A 51 7.25 24.11 -21.97
N HIS A 52 6.64 24.68 -23.01
CA HIS A 52 6.09 26.04 -23.05
C HIS A 52 4.55 26.07 -22.90
N ALA A 53 3.92 24.94 -22.55
CA ALA A 53 2.47 24.78 -22.43
C ALA A 53 1.67 24.97 -23.73
N ASN A 54 2.28 24.78 -24.90
CA ASN A 54 1.56 24.71 -26.17
C ASN A 54 0.93 23.33 -26.36
N LEU A 55 -0.34 23.28 -26.75
CA LEU A 55 -1.04 22.03 -27.04
C LEU A 55 -0.56 21.44 -28.37
N LEU A 56 0.23 20.37 -28.31
CA LEU A 56 0.78 19.69 -29.47
C LEU A 56 -0.14 18.58 -30.02
N ALA A 57 -0.87 17.90 -29.13
CA ALA A 57 -1.78 16.83 -29.49
C ALA A 57 -2.87 16.63 -28.43
N CYS A 58 -4.02 16.06 -28.80
CA CYS A 58 -5.10 15.75 -27.86
C CYS A 58 -5.83 14.46 -28.22
N ALA A 59 -6.49 13.87 -27.23
CA ALA A 59 -7.34 12.70 -27.35
C ALA A 59 -8.47 12.76 -26.31
N MET A 60 -9.56 12.03 -26.58
CA MET A 60 -10.70 11.94 -25.68
C MET A 60 -10.91 10.49 -25.24
N LEU A 61 -11.18 10.30 -23.95
CA LEU A 61 -11.51 9.02 -23.34
C LEU A 61 -12.98 9.05 -22.92
N ARG A 62 -13.79 8.20 -23.54
CA ARG A 62 -15.18 7.98 -23.15
C ARG A 62 -15.32 6.69 -22.33
N PRO A 63 -15.79 6.76 -21.08
CA PRO A 63 -16.07 5.55 -20.29
C PRO A 63 -17.13 4.68 -20.98
N GLY A 64 -16.86 3.38 -21.10
CA GLY A 64 -17.82 2.36 -21.54
C GLY A 64 -18.22 1.41 -20.40
N SER A 65 -19.09 0.45 -20.68
CA SER A 65 -19.46 -0.61 -19.72
C SER A 65 -18.32 -1.63 -19.51
N ASN A 66 -18.14 -2.13 -18.27
CA ASN A 66 -17.16 -3.18 -17.89
C ASN A 66 -15.69 -2.77 -18.02
N ASP A 67 -15.28 -1.67 -17.40
CA ASP A 67 -13.87 -1.24 -17.34
C ASP A 67 -13.22 -0.98 -18.72
N VAL A 68 -14.04 -0.73 -19.75
CA VAL A 68 -13.60 -0.37 -21.10
C VAL A 68 -13.57 1.15 -21.26
N ALA A 69 -12.44 1.67 -21.74
CA ALA A 69 -12.28 3.05 -22.17
C ALA A 69 -12.32 3.15 -23.71
N TRP A 70 -13.20 3.99 -24.26
CA TRP A 70 -13.21 4.31 -25.67
C TRP A 70 -12.29 5.49 -25.97
N MET A 71 -11.21 5.24 -26.70
CA MET A 71 -10.36 6.30 -27.21
C MET A 71 -10.95 6.87 -28.50
N LYS A 72 -11.25 8.17 -28.47
CA LYS A 72 -11.89 8.88 -29.55
C LYS A 72 -11.14 10.17 -29.86
N GLN A 73 -11.30 10.63 -31.10
CA GLN A 73 -10.89 11.95 -31.56
C GLN A 73 -9.42 12.31 -31.26
N VAL A 74 -8.50 11.42 -31.65
CA VAL A 74 -7.06 11.65 -31.51
C VAL A 74 -6.58 12.61 -32.60
N ALA A 75 -6.02 13.75 -32.20
CA ALA A 75 -5.49 14.78 -33.10
C ALA A 75 -4.07 15.19 -32.69
N VAL A 76 -3.17 15.26 -33.67
CA VAL A 76 -1.79 15.77 -33.51
C VAL A 76 -1.63 16.93 -34.49
N GLN A 77 -0.99 18.02 -34.06
CA GLN A 77 -0.69 19.15 -34.94
C GLN A 77 0.00 18.70 -36.24
N PRO A 78 -0.46 19.14 -37.43
CA PRO A 78 0.08 18.69 -38.72
C PRO A 78 1.60 18.85 -38.86
N ASP A 79 2.15 19.99 -38.43
CA ASP A 79 3.58 20.32 -38.54
C ASP A 79 4.48 19.49 -37.59
N MET A 80 3.86 18.66 -36.76
CA MET A 80 4.52 17.83 -35.76
C MET A 80 4.31 16.33 -36.00
N HIS A 81 3.73 15.94 -37.15
CA HIS A 81 3.64 14.53 -37.55
C HIS A 81 5.03 13.93 -37.78
N GLY A 82 5.16 12.62 -37.59
CA GLY A 82 6.44 11.90 -37.74
C GLY A 82 7.46 12.08 -36.60
N LYS A 83 7.26 13.03 -35.68
CA LYS A 83 8.17 13.32 -34.54
C LYS A 83 7.90 12.48 -33.28
N GLY A 84 7.09 11.43 -33.38
CA GLY A 84 6.77 10.54 -32.25
C GLY A 84 5.72 11.06 -31.26
N LEU A 85 5.17 12.27 -31.44
CA LEU A 85 4.19 12.87 -30.51
C LEU A 85 2.91 12.05 -30.33
N GLY A 86 2.39 11.47 -31.42
CA GLY A 86 1.23 10.59 -31.34
C GLY A 86 1.49 9.41 -30.39
N ARG A 87 2.70 8.82 -30.41
CA ARG A 87 3.06 7.75 -29.49
C ARG A 87 3.07 8.24 -28.04
N ILE A 88 3.65 9.41 -27.76
CA ILE A 88 3.73 9.99 -26.41
C ILE A 88 2.32 10.28 -25.87
N LEU A 89 1.44 10.84 -26.71
CA LEU A 89 0.04 11.09 -26.35
C LEU A 89 -0.68 9.80 -25.97
N ILE A 90 -0.56 8.76 -26.79
CA ILE A 90 -1.23 7.47 -26.55
C ILE A 90 -0.66 6.77 -25.31
N GLU A 91 0.67 6.76 -25.10
CA GLU A 91 1.27 6.20 -23.88
C GLU A 91 0.80 6.95 -22.62
N GLY A 92 0.65 8.28 -22.69
CA GLY A 92 0.06 9.08 -21.62
C GLY A 92 -1.42 8.78 -21.39
N PHE A 93 -2.20 8.66 -22.47
CA PHE A 93 -3.60 8.26 -22.43
C PHE A 93 -3.77 6.91 -21.73
N GLU A 94 -2.95 5.93 -22.08
CA GLU A 94 -2.97 4.60 -21.46
C GLU A 94 -2.66 4.65 -19.96
N ARG A 95 -1.77 5.55 -19.52
CA ARG A 95 -1.48 5.73 -18.09
C ARG A 95 -2.69 6.31 -17.35
N ILE A 96 -3.34 7.32 -17.93
CA ILE A 96 -4.54 7.96 -17.35
C ILE A 96 -5.70 6.96 -17.29
N ALA A 97 -5.93 6.20 -18.37
CA ALA A 97 -6.97 5.17 -18.41
C ALA A 97 -6.78 4.11 -17.32
N VAL A 98 -5.55 3.57 -17.19
CA VAL A 98 -5.24 2.57 -16.16
C VAL A 98 -5.34 3.15 -14.74
N ALA A 99 -4.89 4.39 -14.52
CA ALA A 99 -5.01 5.06 -13.23
C ALA A 99 -6.48 5.26 -12.79
N LYS A 100 -7.41 5.35 -13.75
CA LYS A 100 -8.86 5.45 -13.51
C LYS A 100 -9.57 4.09 -13.48
N GLY A 101 -8.83 2.99 -13.46
CA GLY A 101 -9.37 1.63 -13.30
C GLY A 101 -9.79 0.95 -14.60
N PHE A 102 -9.57 1.57 -15.77
CA PHE A 102 -9.89 0.91 -17.04
C PHE A 102 -8.84 -0.17 -17.36
N THR A 103 -9.32 -1.37 -17.69
CA THR A 103 -8.49 -2.54 -18.01
C THR A 103 -8.45 -2.82 -19.52
N HIS A 104 -9.21 -2.06 -20.32
CA HIS A 104 -9.35 -2.29 -21.75
C HIS A 104 -9.55 -0.95 -22.49
N ILE A 105 -8.82 -0.71 -23.59
CA ILE A 105 -9.07 0.43 -24.48
C ILE A 105 -9.58 -0.08 -25.83
N LYS A 106 -10.68 0.51 -26.32
CA LYS A 106 -11.21 0.32 -27.68
C LYS A 106 -11.15 1.61 -28.47
N LEU A 107 -10.94 1.52 -29.77
CA LEU A 107 -10.93 2.65 -30.69
C LEU A 107 -11.39 2.27 -32.09
N HIS A 108 -11.83 3.25 -32.85
CA HIS A 108 -12.05 3.13 -34.29
C HIS A 108 -10.88 3.83 -35.01
N ALA A 109 -10.01 3.05 -35.64
CA ALA A 109 -8.87 3.59 -36.36
C ALA A 109 -9.25 3.85 -37.81
N ARG A 110 -8.93 5.05 -38.32
CA ARG A 110 -8.93 5.31 -39.77
C ARG A 110 -8.01 4.31 -40.46
N ALA A 111 -8.34 3.89 -41.69
CA ALA A 111 -7.54 2.94 -42.45
C ALA A 111 -6.04 3.32 -42.53
N THR A 112 -5.75 4.62 -42.63
CA THR A 112 -4.39 5.18 -42.67
C THR A 112 -3.64 5.10 -41.32
N ALA A 113 -4.34 4.99 -40.19
CA ALA A 113 -3.77 4.95 -38.85
C ALA A 113 -3.60 3.53 -38.28
N ILE A 114 -4.05 2.49 -38.99
CA ILE A 114 -3.99 1.09 -38.53
C ILE A 114 -2.55 0.70 -38.14
N ASN A 115 -1.58 0.99 -39.01
CA ASN A 115 -0.18 0.64 -38.75
C ASN A 115 0.42 1.40 -37.56
N PHE A 116 -0.06 2.61 -37.28
CA PHE A 116 0.35 3.39 -36.11
C PHE A 116 -0.12 2.71 -34.82
N TYR A 117 -1.41 2.34 -34.73
CA TYR A 117 -1.95 1.66 -33.55
C TYR A 117 -1.41 0.23 -33.39
N LYS A 118 -1.18 -0.51 -34.49
CA LYS A 118 -0.50 -1.83 -34.44
C LYS A 118 0.89 -1.73 -33.82
N LYS A 119 1.68 -0.69 -34.16
CA LYS A 119 3.01 -0.45 -33.55
C LYS A 119 2.93 -0.18 -32.04
N LEU A 120 1.80 0.35 -31.56
CA LEU A 120 1.53 0.61 -30.14
C LEU A 120 0.89 -0.59 -29.41
N GLY A 121 0.70 -1.71 -30.09
CA GLY A 121 0.19 -2.95 -29.50
C GLY A 121 -1.34 -3.06 -29.48
N TYR A 122 -2.05 -2.32 -30.33
CA TYR A 122 -3.48 -2.52 -30.57
C TYR A 122 -3.71 -3.56 -31.66
N THR A 123 -4.72 -4.40 -31.50
CA THR A 123 -5.13 -5.43 -32.46
C THR A 123 -6.45 -5.07 -33.13
N THR A 124 -6.59 -5.32 -34.42
CA THR A 124 -7.83 -5.11 -35.18
C THR A 124 -8.85 -6.20 -34.85
N PHE A 125 -10.12 -5.84 -34.69
CA PHE A 125 -11.24 -6.79 -34.55
C PHE A 125 -12.45 -6.29 -35.35
N GLY A 126 -13.28 -7.22 -35.84
CA GLY A 126 -14.43 -6.89 -36.70
C GLY A 126 -14.05 -6.56 -38.14
N GLU A 127 -15.09 -6.33 -38.96
CA GLU A 127 -14.96 -5.95 -40.38
C GLU A 127 -14.70 -4.43 -40.53
N PRO A 128 -14.02 -3.99 -41.61
CA PRO A 128 -13.92 -2.57 -41.94
C PRO A 128 -15.30 -1.95 -42.15
N PHE A 129 -15.50 -0.73 -41.63
CA PHE A 129 -16.76 0.01 -41.76
C PHE A 129 -16.50 1.49 -42.05
N GLU A 130 -17.53 2.22 -42.45
CA GLU A 130 -17.43 3.64 -42.76
C GLU A 130 -17.92 4.49 -41.58
N GLU A 131 -17.14 5.48 -41.17
CA GLU A 131 -17.51 6.42 -40.12
C GLU A 131 -17.09 7.83 -40.56
N VAL A 132 -18.06 8.75 -40.60
CA VAL A 132 -17.85 10.14 -41.06
C VAL A 132 -17.29 10.19 -42.50
N GLY A 133 -17.78 9.30 -43.38
CA GLY A 133 -17.43 9.28 -44.81
C GLY A 133 -16.03 8.74 -45.13
N ILE A 134 -15.35 8.08 -44.17
CA ILE A 134 -14.03 7.50 -44.37
C ILE A 134 -13.93 6.09 -43.76
N PRO A 135 -13.12 5.19 -44.36
CA PRO A 135 -12.99 3.81 -43.90
C PRO A 135 -12.24 3.72 -42.56
N HIS A 136 -12.84 3.00 -41.62
CA HIS A 136 -12.35 2.70 -40.30
C HIS A 136 -12.33 1.19 -40.03
N ILE A 137 -11.56 0.78 -39.02
CA ILE A 137 -11.60 -0.56 -38.45
C ILE A 137 -11.54 -0.47 -36.93
N SER A 138 -12.26 -1.34 -36.23
CA SER A 138 -12.21 -1.39 -34.78
C SER A 138 -10.89 -2.00 -34.31
N MET A 139 -10.28 -1.39 -33.30
CA MET A 139 -9.04 -1.88 -32.69
C MET A 139 -9.14 -1.83 -31.17
N GLU A 140 -8.44 -2.74 -30.50
CA GLU A 140 -8.46 -2.83 -29.04
C GLU A 140 -7.10 -3.19 -28.45
N LYS A 141 -6.92 -2.86 -27.17
CA LYS A 141 -5.74 -3.21 -26.36
C LYS A 141 -6.14 -3.42 -24.91
N LEU A 142 -5.83 -4.60 -24.38
CA LEU A 142 -6.07 -4.98 -22.99
C LEU A 142 -4.87 -4.59 -22.11
N PHE A 143 -5.16 -4.03 -20.94
CA PHE A 143 -4.20 -3.70 -19.88
C PHE A 143 -4.41 -4.65 -18.71
N VAL A 144 -3.51 -5.62 -18.60
CA VAL A 144 -3.41 -6.45 -17.40
C VAL A 144 -2.81 -5.59 -16.28
N ASN A 145 -3.30 -5.82 -15.07
CA ASN A 145 -3.12 -4.99 -13.87
C ASN A 145 -1.67 -4.52 -13.64
N THR A 146 -1.53 -3.33 -13.05
CA THR A 146 -0.33 -2.46 -12.94
C THR A 146 0.95 -3.12 -12.38
N GLN A 147 0.85 -4.33 -11.80
CA GLN A 147 2.01 -5.10 -11.35
C GLN A 147 2.88 -5.62 -12.51
N GLU A 148 2.32 -5.95 -13.68
CA GLU A 148 3.07 -6.50 -14.83
C GLU A 148 3.87 -5.45 -15.62
N ARG A 149 3.50 -4.17 -15.54
CA ARG A 149 4.25 -3.08 -16.22
C ARG A 149 5.63 -2.84 -15.58
N ASN A 150 5.76 -3.09 -14.28
CA ASN A 150 7.06 -3.11 -13.60
C ASN A 150 7.89 -4.35 -14.00
N LEU A 151 7.23 -5.49 -14.29
CA LEU A 151 7.90 -6.67 -14.86
C LEU A 151 8.42 -6.42 -16.29
N LYS A 152 7.68 -5.72 -17.16
CA LYS A 152 8.15 -5.39 -18.53
C LYS A 152 9.45 -4.59 -18.55
N ARG A 153 9.69 -3.76 -17.53
CA ARG A 153 10.93 -2.95 -17.40
C ARG A 153 12.10 -3.76 -16.84
N ASN A 154 11.82 -4.80 -16.05
CA ASN A 154 12.83 -5.64 -15.41
C ASN A 154 13.21 -6.89 -16.23
N LEU A 155 12.37 -7.33 -17.17
CA LEU A 155 12.57 -8.60 -17.88
C LEU A 155 13.42 -8.52 -19.15
N ASN A 156 13.60 -7.36 -19.79
CA ASN A 156 14.46 -7.16 -20.97
C ASN A 156 14.42 -8.34 -21.99
N VAL A 157 13.22 -8.88 -22.21
CA VAL A 157 12.88 -9.96 -23.13
C VAL A 157 11.86 -9.39 -24.11
N ASP A 158 12.10 -9.58 -25.41
CA ASP A 158 11.18 -9.12 -26.45
C ASP A 158 9.92 -10.00 -26.45
N VAL A 159 8.95 -9.62 -25.60
CA VAL A 159 7.66 -10.32 -25.43
C VAL A 159 6.80 -10.24 -26.71
N LYS A 160 7.23 -9.48 -27.74
CA LYS A 160 6.53 -9.43 -29.03
C LYS A 160 6.36 -10.80 -29.67
N ASN A 161 7.33 -11.72 -29.53
CA ASN A 161 7.21 -13.05 -30.13
C ASN A 161 6.46 -14.06 -29.27
N LEU A 162 6.16 -13.75 -28.01
CA LEU A 162 5.31 -14.56 -27.13
C LEU A 162 3.83 -14.16 -27.19
N MET A 163 3.52 -12.98 -27.74
CA MET A 163 2.15 -12.46 -27.88
C MET A 163 1.60 -12.52 -29.31
N ILE A 164 2.36 -13.00 -30.30
CA ILE A 164 1.80 -13.31 -31.62
C ILE A 164 0.91 -14.57 -31.44
N ASP A 165 -0.39 -14.40 -31.66
CA ASP A 165 -1.48 -15.35 -31.47
C ASP A 165 -2.16 -15.38 -30.08
N ALA A 166 -2.16 -14.26 -29.35
CA ALA A 166 -3.24 -13.96 -28.40
C ALA A 166 -4.53 -13.65 -29.18
N VAL A 167 -5.17 -14.71 -29.67
CA VAL A 167 -6.56 -14.66 -30.11
C VAL A 167 -7.40 -14.27 -28.91
N VAL A 168 -8.18 -13.21 -29.12
CA VAL A 168 -9.26 -12.70 -28.27
C VAL A 168 -10.06 -13.86 -27.70
N ILE A 169 -9.83 -14.17 -26.42
CA ILE A 169 -10.79 -14.86 -25.57
C ILE A 169 -11.44 -13.75 -24.77
N HIS A 170 -12.70 -13.47 -25.09
CA HIS A 170 -13.47 -12.39 -24.49
C HIS A 170 -13.51 -12.55 -22.95
N PRO A 171 -13.28 -11.50 -22.15
CA PRO A 171 -13.20 -11.58 -20.67
C PRO A 171 -14.53 -11.90 -19.96
N ARG A 172 -15.59 -12.24 -20.73
CA ARG A 172 -16.88 -12.71 -20.21
C ARG A 172 -17.16 -14.18 -20.50
N ASN A 173 -16.30 -14.89 -21.25
CA ASN A 173 -16.53 -16.30 -21.49
C ASN A 173 -15.93 -17.14 -20.37
N LYS A 174 -16.85 -17.81 -19.66
CA LYS A 174 -16.64 -18.98 -18.80
C LYS A 174 -15.46 -19.81 -19.29
N ASN A 175 -14.72 -20.40 -18.35
CA ASN A 175 -13.73 -21.45 -18.58
C ASN A 175 -13.96 -22.19 -19.90
N ILE A 176 -13.00 -22.10 -20.82
CA ILE A 176 -12.98 -22.93 -22.04
C ILE A 176 -12.96 -24.42 -21.69
N GLU A 177 -12.63 -24.77 -20.44
CA GLU A 177 -12.79 -26.11 -19.88
C GLU A 177 -14.27 -26.41 -19.59
N ILE A 178 -14.79 -27.48 -20.19
CA ILE A 178 -16.14 -27.98 -20.00
C ILE A 178 -16.15 -29.02 -18.89
N ALA A 179 -17.02 -28.85 -17.89
CA ALA A 179 -17.21 -29.87 -16.85
C ALA A 179 -17.88 -31.12 -17.44
N PHE A 180 -17.35 -32.31 -17.11
CA PHE A 180 -17.94 -33.58 -17.54
C PHE A 180 -19.41 -33.70 -17.08
N ASP A 181 -20.26 -34.25 -17.95
CA ASP A 181 -21.72 -34.40 -17.78
C ASP A 181 -22.53 -33.09 -17.59
N SER A 182 -21.90 -31.92 -17.77
CA SER A 182 -22.61 -30.64 -17.78
C SER A 182 -23.53 -30.49 -19.01
N ALA A 183 -24.40 -29.49 -19.00
CA ALA A 183 -25.23 -29.14 -20.16
C ALA A 183 -24.37 -28.81 -21.39
N GLU A 184 -23.24 -28.15 -21.16
CA GLU A 184 -22.26 -27.82 -22.19
C GLU A 184 -21.51 -29.08 -22.70
N TYR A 185 -21.24 -30.07 -21.85
CA TYR A 185 -20.69 -31.36 -22.30
C TYR A 185 -21.68 -32.09 -23.23
N LYS A 186 -22.98 -32.10 -22.88
CA LYS A 186 -24.02 -32.70 -23.74
C LYS A 186 -24.12 -31.99 -25.09
N ALA A 187 -24.01 -30.66 -25.10
CA ALA A 187 -23.93 -29.88 -26.34
C ALA A 187 -22.66 -30.22 -27.15
N ALA A 188 -21.52 -30.44 -26.48
CA ALA A 188 -20.31 -30.90 -27.14
C ALA A 188 -20.45 -32.30 -27.75
N VAL A 189 -21.12 -33.23 -27.07
CA VAL A 189 -21.42 -34.58 -27.59
C VAL A 189 -22.28 -34.50 -28.87
N ALA A 190 -23.29 -33.63 -28.88
CA ALA A 190 -24.12 -33.40 -30.06
C ALA A 190 -23.31 -32.82 -31.24
N LEU A 191 -22.50 -31.79 -30.98
CA LEU A 191 -21.66 -31.15 -32.00
C LEU A 191 -20.67 -32.15 -32.63
N ARG A 192 -19.95 -32.92 -31.81
CA ARG A 192 -18.98 -33.91 -32.31
C ARG A 192 -19.65 -35.11 -32.98
N TYR A 193 -20.88 -35.46 -32.60
CA TYR A 193 -21.67 -36.46 -33.32
C TYR A 193 -21.93 -36.00 -34.76
N GLN A 194 -22.51 -34.81 -34.90
CA GLN A 194 -22.81 -34.21 -36.20
C GLN A 194 -21.57 -34.09 -37.10
N VAL A 195 -20.42 -33.71 -36.53
CA VAL A 195 -19.19 -33.44 -37.32
C VAL A 195 -18.34 -34.69 -37.56
N LEU A 196 -18.24 -35.60 -36.59
CA LEU A 196 -17.26 -36.70 -36.61
C LEU A 196 -17.87 -38.09 -36.79
N ARG A 197 -19.18 -38.27 -36.56
CA ARG A 197 -19.83 -39.59 -36.52
C ARG A 197 -20.96 -39.76 -37.54
N GLU A 198 -21.89 -38.81 -37.59
CA GLU A 198 -23.06 -38.82 -38.49
C GLU A 198 -22.66 -39.01 -39.97
N PRO A 199 -21.63 -38.32 -40.52
CA PRO A 199 -21.20 -38.53 -41.92
C PRO A 199 -20.63 -39.92 -42.21
N LEU A 200 -20.30 -40.67 -41.17
CA LEU A 200 -19.74 -42.02 -41.25
C LEU A 200 -20.77 -43.10 -40.87
N GLY A 201 -22.03 -42.72 -40.56
CA GLY A 201 -23.06 -43.64 -40.09
C GLY A 201 -22.76 -44.27 -38.72
N LEU A 202 -21.94 -43.62 -37.88
CA LEU A 202 -21.51 -44.14 -36.58
C LEU A 202 -22.32 -43.50 -35.43
N GLN A 203 -22.44 -44.20 -34.30
CA GLN A 203 -23.05 -43.69 -33.07
C GLN A 203 -22.09 -43.77 -31.87
N TYR A 204 -22.33 -42.95 -30.84
CA TYR A 204 -21.61 -43.04 -29.57
C TYR A 204 -22.25 -44.08 -28.65
N ASP A 205 -21.42 -44.96 -28.08
CA ASP A 205 -21.81 -45.89 -27.03
C ASP A 205 -21.75 -45.20 -25.66
N SER A 206 -22.79 -45.38 -24.85
CA SER A 206 -22.90 -44.83 -23.50
C SER A 206 -21.78 -45.31 -22.58
N GLN A 207 -21.28 -46.54 -22.76
CA GLN A 207 -20.15 -47.08 -22.00
C GLN A 207 -18.82 -46.40 -22.35
N VAL A 208 -18.68 -45.88 -23.57
CA VAL A 208 -17.49 -45.18 -24.04
C VAL A 208 -17.48 -43.74 -23.52
N LEU A 209 -18.64 -43.07 -23.52
CA LEU A 209 -18.80 -41.71 -22.97
C LEU A 209 -18.49 -41.66 -21.46
N ALA A 210 -18.91 -42.69 -20.71
CA ALA A 210 -18.65 -42.78 -19.26
C ALA A 210 -17.15 -42.77 -18.89
N LYS A 211 -16.26 -43.17 -19.82
CA LYS A 211 -14.80 -43.19 -19.61
C LYS A 211 -14.12 -41.84 -19.83
N GLU A 212 -14.84 -40.82 -20.30
CA GLU A 212 -14.27 -39.50 -20.57
C GLU A 212 -14.20 -38.59 -19.32
N GLY A 213 -14.68 -39.04 -18.15
CA GLY A 213 -14.69 -38.23 -16.92
C GLY A 213 -13.32 -37.81 -16.39
N SER A 214 -12.22 -38.42 -16.86
CA SER A 214 -10.83 -38.03 -16.54
C SER A 214 -10.16 -37.19 -17.63
N ASP A 215 -10.85 -36.93 -18.74
CA ASP A 215 -10.36 -36.08 -19.83
C ASP A 215 -10.66 -34.59 -19.55
N VAL A 216 -9.86 -33.70 -20.13
CA VAL A 216 -10.15 -32.26 -20.11
C VAL A 216 -10.85 -31.88 -21.39
N HIS A 217 -12.08 -31.40 -21.26
CA HIS A 217 -12.93 -31.01 -22.38
C HIS A 217 -12.78 -29.53 -22.69
N ILE A 218 -12.63 -29.15 -23.95
CA ILE A 218 -12.30 -27.78 -24.35
C ILE A 218 -13.28 -27.29 -25.41
N GLY A 219 -13.95 -26.16 -25.14
CA GLY A 219 -14.97 -25.57 -26.02
C GLY A 219 -14.74 -24.11 -26.36
N LEU A 220 -15.15 -23.70 -27.56
CA LEU A 220 -15.28 -22.30 -27.96
C LEU A 220 -16.75 -21.92 -28.06
N TYR A 221 -17.13 -20.81 -27.45
CA TYR A 221 -18.51 -20.34 -27.36
C TYR A 221 -18.68 -18.97 -28.03
N ASP A 222 -19.91 -18.71 -28.49
CA ASP A 222 -20.34 -17.38 -28.91
C ASP A 222 -20.69 -16.48 -27.71
N GLU A 223 -21.01 -15.22 -27.98
CA GLU A 223 -21.40 -14.23 -26.95
C GLU A 223 -22.71 -14.58 -26.21
N HIS A 224 -23.49 -15.51 -26.77
CA HIS A 224 -24.76 -15.99 -26.24
C HIS A 224 -24.63 -17.35 -25.52
N GLY A 225 -23.43 -17.93 -25.46
CA GLY A 225 -23.14 -19.22 -24.80
C GLY A 225 -23.30 -20.45 -25.69
N ASN A 226 -23.44 -20.33 -27.02
CA ASN A 226 -23.55 -21.47 -27.92
C ASN A 226 -22.18 -22.01 -28.35
N LEU A 227 -22.00 -23.33 -28.31
CA LEU A 227 -20.73 -24.01 -28.62
C LEU A 227 -20.44 -24.07 -30.14
N PHE A 228 -19.38 -23.40 -30.60
CA PHE A 228 -18.94 -23.40 -32.01
C PHE A 228 -17.93 -24.49 -32.36
N ALA A 229 -17.02 -24.78 -31.43
CA ALA A 229 -15.92 -25.70 -31.67
C ALA A 229 -15.55 -26.44 -30.39
N TYR A 230 -15.02 -27.64 -30.53
CA TYR A 230 -14.73 -28.54 -29.42
C TYR A 230 -13.49 -29.40 -29.68
N SER A 231 -12.71 -29.66 -28.64
CA SER A 231 -11.63 -30.65 -28.60
C SER A 231 -11.56 -31.27 -27.20
N MET A 232 -10.86 -32.39 -27.09
CA MET A 232 -10.62 -33.07 -25.82
C MET A 232 -9.13 -33.37 -25.63
N LEU A 233 -8.63 -33.15 -24.42
CA LEU A 233 -7.29 -33.50 -23.98
C LEU A 233 -7.38 -34.76 -23.13
N ARG A 234 -6.74 -35.82 -23.60
CA ARG A 234 -6.56 -37.05 -22.82
C ARG A 234 -5.13 -37.14 -22.28
N PRO A 235 -4.94 -37.16 -20.96
CA PRO A 235 -3.62 -37.35 -20.37
C PRO A 235 -3.09 -38.76 -20.67
N SER A 236 -1.79 -38.87 -20.88
CA SER A 236 -1.05 -40.13 -20.98
C SER A 236 0.14 -40.12 -20.01
N SER A 237 0.73 -41.29 -19.73
CA SER A 237 2.04 -41.35 -19.09
C SER A 237 3.07 -40.54 -19.89
N ASP A 238 4.09 -40.01 -19.20
CA ASP A 238 5.24 -39.27 -19.77
C ASP A 238 5.00 -37.82 -20.22
N ASN A 239 4.13 -37.05 -19.55
CA ASN A 239 3.88 -35.62 -19.85
C ASN A 239 3.38 -35.37 -21.30
N ILE A 240 2.65 -36.34 -21.86
CA ILE A 240 2.03 -36.26 -23.18
C ILE A 240 0.52 -35.97 -23.06
N ALA A 241 0.05 -34.93 -23.76
CA ALA A 241 -1.35 -34.62 -23.94
C ALA A 241 -1.84 -35.13 -25.30
N TRP A 242 -2.83 -36.04 -25.32
CA TRP A 242 -3.46 -36.47 -26.56
C TRP A 242 -4.61 -35.52 -26.94
N MET A 243 -4.47 -34.85 -28.08
CA MET A 243 -5.56 -34.06 -28.67
C MET A 243 -6.48 -34.97 -29.46
N LYS A 244 -7.74 -35.06 -29.03
CA LYS A 244 -8.74 -35.94 -29.63
C LYS A 244 -10.02 -35.18 -29.96
N GLN A 245 -10.73 -35.69 -30.96
CA GLN A 245 -12.10 -35.28 -31.31
C GLN A 245 -12.27 -33.78 -31.59
N VAL A 246 -11.36 -33.22 -32.40
CA VAL A 246 -11.44 -31.83 -32.87
C VAL A 246 -12.64 -31.69 -33.82
N ALA A 247 -13.60 -30.85 -33.45
CA ALA A 247 -14.82 -30.59 -34.22
C ALA A 247 -15.11 -29.08 -34.28
N VAL A 248 -15.51 -28.59 -35.46
CA VAL A 248 -15.98 -27.22 -35.69
C VAL A 248 -17.31 -27.30 -36.42
N ARG A 249 -18.31 -26.55 -35.95
CA ARG A 249 -19.66 -26.51 -36.52
C ARG A 249 -19.62 -26.20 -38.04
N PRO A 250 -20.34 -26.95 -38.90
CA PRO A 250 -20.19 -26.84 -40.36
C PRO A 250 -20.34 -25.42 -40.95
N ASP A 251 -21.34 -24.67 -40.48
CA ASP A 251 -21.63 -23.26 -40.83
C ASP A 251 -20.59 -22.24 -40.34
N MET A 252 -19.65 -22.69 -39.49
CA MET A 252 -18.60 -21.86 -38.89
C MET A 252 -17.19 -22.29 -39.32
N GLN A 253 -17.07 -23.27 -40.22
CA GLN A 253 -15.79 -23.67 -40.81
C GLN A 253 -15.22 -22.57 -41.73
N GLY A 254 -13.91 -22.58 -41.94
CA GLY A 254 -13.21 -21.55 -42.74
C GLY A 254 -13.00 -20.20 -42.04
N LYS A 255 -13.64 -19.95 -40.88
CA LYS A 255 -13.54 -18.69 -40.11
C LYS A 255 -12.39 -18.65 -39.10
N GLY A 256 -11.41 -19.55 -39.23
CA GLY A 256 -10.25 -19.61 -38.31
C GLY A 256 -10.52 -20.25 -36.94
N LEU A 257 -11.74 -20.68 -36.61
CA LEU A 257 -12.06 -21.27 -35.29
C LEU A 257 -11.25 -22.53 -34.94
N GLY A 258 -10.91 -23.37 -35.92
CA GLY A 258 -10.03 -24.51 -35.72
C GLY A 258 -8.62 -24.10 -35.26
N ARG A 259 -8.10 -22.98 -35.79
CA ARG A 259 -6.82 -22.39 -35.35
C ARG A 259 -6.88 -21.96 -33.89
N LEU A 260 -7.98 -21.30 -33.51
CA LEU A 260 -8.19 -20.84 -32.14
C LEU A 260 -8.27 -22.00 -31.16
N LEU A 261 -8.96 -23.07 -31.55
CA LEU A 261 -9.14 -24.26 -30.73
C LEU A 261 -7.82 -25.00 -30.50
N VAL A 262 -7.00 -25.20 -31.54
CA VAL A 262 -5.66 -25.81 -31.42
C VAL A 262 -4.75 -24.97 -30.52
N GLN A 263 -4.73 -23.65 -30.70
CA GLN A 263 -3.92 -22.75 -29.86
C GLN A 263 -4.44 -22.67 -28.42
N GLY A 264 -5.75 -22.76 -28.20
CA GLY A 264 -6.35 -22.86 -26.87
C GLY A 264 -5.97 -24.18 -26.19
N PHE A 265 -6.02 -25.29 -26.94
CA PHE A 265 -5.59 -26.60 -26.47
C PHE A 265 -4.13 -26.61 -26.03
N GLU A 266 -3.22 -26.13 -26.88
CA GLU A 266 -1.79 -26.10 -26.58
C GLU A 266 -1.48 -25.29 -25.32
N ARG A 267 -2.18 -24.17 -25.11
CA ARG A 267 -2.07 -23.36 -23.90
C ARG A 267 -2.55 -24.10 -22.65
N ILE A 268 -3.71 -24.77 -22.71
CA ILE A 268 -4.22 -25.58 -21.58
C ILE A 268 -3.27 -26.75 -21.28
N ALA A 269 -2.78 -27.42 -22.32
CA ALA A 269 -1.81 -28.50 -22.16
C ALA A 269 -0.53 -28.01 -21.48
N ALA A 270 0.02 -26.89 -21.94
CA ALA A 270 1.21 -26.28 -21.33
C ALA A 270 0.95 -25.82 -19.88
N SER A 271 -0.20 -25.21 -19.58
CA SER A 271 -0.54 -24.75 -18.22
C SER A 271 -0.77 -25.90 -17.24
N LYS A 272 -1.20 -27.06 -17.72
CA LYS A 272 -1.32 -28.30 -16.93
C LYS A 272 -0.01 -29.10 -16.86
N GLY A 273 1.09 -28.57 -17.39
CA GLY A 273 2.44 -29.14 -17.26
C GLY A 273 2.85 -30.14 -18.35
N PHE A 274 2.02 -30.38 -19.37
CA PHE A 274 2.39 -31.24 -20.48
C PHE A 274 3.50 -30.59 -21.32
N SER A 275 4.46 -31.39 -21.77
CA SER A 275 5.59 -30.94 -22.59
C SER A 275 5.46 -31.35 -24.05
N HIS A 276 4.53 -32.26 -24.36
CA HIS A 276 4.29 -32.80 -25.69
C HIS A 276 2.80 -32.94 -25.98
N VAL A 277 2.40 -32.70 -27.23
CA VAL A 277 1.06 -33.00 -27.72
C VAL A 277 1.15 -34.05 -28.82
N LYS A 278 0.28 -35.07 -28.74
CA LYS A 278 0.12 -36.11 -29.77
C LYS A 278 -1.30 -36.13 -30.30
N LEU A 279 -1.47 -36.42 -31.58
CA LEU A 279 -2.77 -36.55 -32.23
C LEU A 279 -2.72 -37.52 -33.41
N ASN A 280 -3.90 -38.01 -33.80
CA ASN A 280 -4.07 -38.81 -35.01
C ASN A 280 -4.86 -37.98 -36.03
N ALA A 281 -4.16 -37.38 -36.99
CA ALA A 281 -4.77 -36.54 -38.02
C ALA A 281 -5.35 -37.40 -39.15
N ARG A 282 -6.50 -37.01 -39.70
CA ARG A 282 -6.93 -37.51 -41.02
C ARG A 282 -5.89 -37.08 -42.06
N THR A 283 -5.64 -37.89 -43.09
CA THR A 283 -4.66 -37.53 -44.13
C THR A 283 -4.99 -36.20 -44.82
N THR A 284 -6.28 -35.86 -44.92
CA THR A 284 -6.74 -34.56 -45.45
C THR A 284 -6.47 -33.36 -44.54
N ALA A 285 -6.12 -33.58 -43.27
CA ALA A 285 -5.88 -32.54 -42.26
C ALA A 285 -4.40 -32.36 -41.89
N ILE A 286 -3.47 -33.09 -42.53
CA ILE A 286 -2.02 -33.00 -42.24
C ILE A 286 -1.53 -31.56 -42.40
N GLY A 287 -1.77 -30.94 -43.55
CA GLY A 287 -1.36 -29.56 -43.83
C GLY A 287 -2.03 -28.50 -42.94
N PHE A 288 -3.09 -28.85 -42.20
CA PHE A 288 -3.64 -27.98 -41.17
C PHE A 288 -2.77 -28.00 -39.91
N TYR A 289 -2.38 -29.18 -39.43
CA TYR A 289 -1.56 -29.31 -38.22
C TYR A 289 -0.08 -28.95 -38.44
N GLU A 290 0.47 -29.17 -39.64
CA GLU A 290 1.83 -28.73 -39.99
C GLU A 290 2.03 -27.21 -39.82
N LYS A 291 0.98 -26.41 -40.09
CA LYS A 291 1.00 -24.94 -39.87
C LYS A 291 1.16 -24.55 -38.40
N PHE A 292 0.90 -25.46 -37.47
CA PHE A 292 1.11 -25.26 -36.04
C PHE A 292 2.44 -25.88 -35.56
N GLY A 293 3.24 -26.46 -36.45
CA GLY A 293 4.52 -27.10 -36.10
C GLY A 293 4.38 -28.54 -35.61
N TYR A 294 3.30 -29.24 -35.96
CA TYR A 294 3.23 -30.69 -35.74
C TYR A 294 3.94 -31.44 -36.87
N THR A 295 4.63 -32.52 -36.53
CA THR A 295 5.33 -33.39 -37.49
C THR A 295 4.71 -34.79 -37.49
N THR A 296 4.57 -35.39 -38.67
CA THR A 296 4.06 -36.76 -38.84
C THR A 296 5.10 -37.80 -38.40
N TYR A 297 4.65 -38.90 -37.80
CA TYR A 297 5.50 -40.07 -37.52
C TYR A 297 4.71 -41.38 -37.67
N GLY A 298 5.40 -42.46 -38.02
CA GLY A 298 4.80 -43.78 -38.25
C GLY A 298 4.03 -43.90 -39.57
N ASP A 299 3.45 -45.08 -39.80
CA ASP A 299 2.70 -45.40 -41.02
C ASP A 299 1.24 -44.92 -40.96
N THR A 300 0.62 -44.72 -42.12
CA THR A 300 -0.81 -44.43 -42.21
C THR A 300 -1.64 -45.64 -41.81
N PHE A 301 -2.66 -45.45 -40.98
CA PHE A 301 -3.56 -46.50 -40.51
C PHE A 301 -5.04 -46.10 -40.67
N THR A 302 -5.92 -47.10 -40.72
CA THR A 302 -7.37 -46.87 -40.82
C THR A 302 -8.02 -46.93 -39.45
N GLU A 303 -8.77 -45.89 -39.08
CA GLU A 303 -9.52 -45.86 -37.83
C GLU A 303 -10.91 -45.26 -38.09
N ALA A 304 -11.97 -45.98 -37.68
CA ALA A 304 -13.37 -45.60 -37.91
C ALA A 304 -13.69 -45.26 -39.38
N GLY A 305 -13.16 -46.04 -40.32
CA GLY A 305 -13.41 -45.88 -41.76
C GLY A 305 -12.67 -44.73 -42.46
N THR A 306 -11.74 -44.05 -41.77
CA THR A 306 -10.93 -42.96 -42.35
C THR A 306 -9.44 -43.23 -42.21
N LEU A 307 -8.67 -42.87 -43.24
CA LEU A 307 -7.21 -42.97 -43.24
C LEU A 307 -6.59 -41.85 -42.38
N ARG A 308 -5.72 -42.22 -41.43
CA ARG A 308 -5.07 -41.32 -40.46
C ARG A 308 -3.56 -41.55 -40.38
N ILE A 309 -2.85 -40.57 -39.85
CA ILE A 309 -1.42 -40.63 -39.50
C ILE A 309 -1.21 -39.99 -38.12
N ALA A 310 -0.24 -40.49 -37.35
CA ALA A 310 0.11 -39.90 -36.07
C ALA A 310 0.97 -38.64 -36.25
N MET A 311 0.74 -37.63 -35.42
CA MET A 311 1.49 -36.38 -35.42
C MET A 311 1.81 -35.94 -33.99
N GLU A 312 2.96 -35.26 -33.81
CA GLU A 312 3.39 -34.76 -32.51
C GLU A 312 4.02 -33.35 -32.58
N LYS A 313 4.04 -32.67 -31.42
CA LYS A 313 4.67 -31.36 -31.24
C LYS A 313 5.18 -31.20 -29.80
N HIS A 314 6.38 -30.63 -29.64
CA HIS A 314 6.89 -30.17 -28.34
C HIS A 314 6.33 -28.79 -27.99
N LEU A 315 5.87 -28.62 -26.75
CA LEU A 315 5.31 -27.35 -26.26
C LEU A 315 6.39 -26.46 -25.63
N ASN A 316 6.32 -25.15 -25.91
CA ASN A 316 7.13 -24.15 -25.20
C ASN A 316 6.52 -23.92 -23.79
N GLN A 317 7.29 -24.22 -22.74
CA GLN A 317 6.85 -24.07 -21.35
C GLN A 317 7.15 -22.70 -20.73
N LEU A 318 7.67 -21.74 -21.50
CA LEU A 318 8.05 -20.43 -20.96
C LEU A 318 6.90 -19.71 -20.26
N GLY A 319 5.68 -19.73 -20.82
CA GLY A 319 4.50 -19.11 -20.20
C GLY A 319 4.17 -19.71 -18.82
N PHE A 320 4.31 -21.02 -18.67
CA PHE A 320 4.14 -21.70 -17.38
C PHE A 320 5.25 -21.33 -16.39
N ARG A 321 6.51 -21.26 -16.85
CA ARG A 321 7.65 -20.82 -16.03
C ARG A 321 7.49 -19.39 -15.52
N VAL A 322 7.00 -18.48 -16.37
CA VAL A 322 6.68 -17.09 -15.99
C VAL A 322 5.55 -17.05 -14.96
N ALA A 323 4.49 -17.84 -15.14
CA ALA A 323 3.41 -17.94 -14.16
C ALA A 323 3.90 -18.44 -12.78
N ILE A 324 4.85 -19.39 -12.75
CA ILE A 324 5.51 -19.84 -11.51
C ILE A 324 6.29 -18.68 -10.87
N LEU A 325 7.09 -17.96 -11.64
CA LEU A 325 7.84 -16.80 -11.15
C LEU A 325 6.90 -15.76 -10.51
N GLU A 326 5.81 -15.42 -11.20
CA GLU A 326 4.79 -14.48 -10.71
C GLU A 326 4.08 -14.98 -9.44
N MET A 327 3.79 -16.28 -9.37
CA MET A 327 3.24 -16.89 -8.16
C MET A 327 4.22 -16.75 -7.00
N LEU A 328 5.51 -17.09 -7.19
CA LEU A 328 6.52 -17.03 -6.14
C LEU A 328 6.78 -15.60 -5.66
N GLN A 329 6.83 -14.63 -6.58
CA GLN A 329 6.97 -13.21 -6.23
C GLN A 329 5.78 -12.70 -5.39
N ARG A 330 4.55 -13.14 -5.72
CA ARG A 330 3.36 -12.80 -4.93
C ARG A 330 3.40 -13.42 -3.54
N ILE A 331 3.77 -14.70 -3.45
CA ILE A 331 3.89 -15.41 -2.17
C ILE A 331 4.94 -14.72 -1.29
N GLN A 332 6.13 -14.41 -1.83
CA GLN A 332 7.22 -13.77 -1.09
C GLN A 332 6.80 -12.45 -0.43
N LEU A 333 5.91 -11.68 -1.05
CA LEU A 333 5.41 -10.40 -0.54
C LEU A 333 4.31 -10.55 0.53
N GLN A 334 3.60 -11.68 0.55
CA GLN A 334 2.42 -11.90 1.39
C GLN A 334 2.67 -12.89 2.53
N PHE A 335 3.62 -13.80 2.37
CA PHE A 335 3.93 -14.88 3.30
C PHE A 335 5.44 -15.12 3.30
N LYS A 336 6.07 -15.23 4.49
CA LYS A 336 7.43 -15.79 4.56
C LYS A 336 7.36 -17.24 4.04
N LEU A 337 8.24 -17.60 3.10
CA LEU A 337 8.31 -18.96 2.56
C LEU A 337 8.42 -19.95 3.73
N LYS A 338 7.42 -20.83 3.89
CA LYS A 338 7.44 -21.87 4.94
C LYS A 338 8.64 -22.79 4.71
N GLU A 339 9.19 -23.37 5.77
CA GLU A 339 10.25 -24.38 5.64
C GLU A 339 9.79 -25.52 4.71
N ILE A 340 10.55 -25.71 3.62
CA ILE A 340 10.35 -26.81 2.67
C ILE A 340 11.20 -27.97 3.18
N GLN A 341 10.56 -29.09 3.53
CA GLN A 341 11.25 -30.25 4.12
C GLN A 341 12.38 -30.81 3.24
N ASP A 342 12.21 -30.77 1.90
CA ASP A 342 13.20 -31.25 0.94
C ASP A 342 13.29 -30.29 -0.26
N PRO A 343 14.16 -29.26 -0.18
CA PRO A 343 14.28 -28.27 -1.25
C PRO A 343 14.91 -28.81 -2.55
N SER A 344 15.63 -29.94 -2.48
CA SER A 344 16.33 -30.53 -3.63
C SER A 344 15.35 -30.91 -4.76
N LYS A 345 14.13 -31.33 -4.40
CA LYS A 345 13.05 -31.66 -5.33
C LYS A 345 12.54 -30.47 -6.14
N ILE A 346 12.78 -29.25 -5.67
CA ILE A 346 12.38 -28.01 -6.34
C ILE A 346 13.58 -27.41 -7.07
N ILE A 347 14.74 -27.33 -6.41
CA ILE A 347 15.95 -26.73 -6.96
C ILE A 347 16.51 -27.57 -8.12
N GLY A 348 16.52 -28.90 -8.01
CA GLY A 348 17.08 -29.80 -9.04
C GLY A 348 16.46 -29.61 -10.42
N PRO A 349 15.11 -29.65 -10.57
CA PRO A 349 14.46 -29.39 -11.86
C PRO A 349 14.75 -28.00 -12.43
N ILE A 350 14.89 -26.97 -11.59
CA ILE A 350 15.20 -25.61 -12.04
C ILE A 350 16.66 -25.53 -12.52
N HIS A 351 17.58 -26.20 -11.83
CA HIS A 351 18.97 -26.32 -12.24
C HIS A 351 19.13 -26.97 -13.62
N GLN A 352 18.35 -28.01 -13.91
CA GLN A 352 18.34 -28.62 -15.25
C GLN A 352 17.94 -27.66 -16.38
N VAL A 353 17.12 -26.64 -16.09
CA VAL A 353 16.76 -25.61 -17.08
C VAL A 353 17.98 -24.73 -17.41
N LEU A 354 18.83 -24.42 -16.43
CA LEU A 354 20.05 -23.65 -16.66
C LEU A 354 21.04 -24.35 -17.60
N GLN A 355 21.02 -25.68 -17.65
CA GLN A 355 21.90 -26.47 -18.52
C GLN A 355 21.49 -26.47 -20.00
N ARG A 356 20.29 -25.97 -20.34
CA ARG A 356 19.77 -25.96 -21.71
C ARG A 356 20.36 -24.79 -22.50
N LYS A 357 21.22 -25.06 -23.49
CA LYS A 357 21.93 -24.02 -24.27
C LYS A 357 21.03 -23.22 -25.22
N ASP A 358 19.97 -23.82 -25.75
CA ASP A 358 19.17 -23.24 -26.84
C ASP A 358 17.99 -22.35 -26.38
N ASP A 359 17.78 -22.17 -25.07
CA ASP A 359 16.59 -21.50 -24.50
C ASP A 359 16.96 -20.43 -23.46
N ALA A 360 17.49 -19.30 -23.93
CA ALA A 360 17.94 -18.20 -23.06
C ALA A 360 16.80 -17.58 -22.22
N GLN A 361 15.57 -17.52 -22.76
CA GLN A 361 14.43 -16.92 -22.06
C GLN A 361 14.05 -17.75 -20.83
N SER A 362 14.06 -19.08 -20.94
CA SER A 362 13.78 -19.92 -19.79
C SER A 362 14.90 -19.95 -18.77
N ARG A 363 16.16 -19.80 -19.18
CA ARG A 363 17.27 -19.63 -18.23
C ARG A 363 17.14 -18.34 -17.43
N ILE A 364 16.76 -17.23 -18.05
CA ILE A 364 16.48 -15.97 -17.36
C ILE A 364 15.40 -16.17 -16.27
N VAL A 365 14.28 -16.80 -16.61
CA VAL A 365 13.21 -17.07 -15.64
C VAL A 365 13.69 -18.02 -14.53
N ALA A 366 14.44 -19.06 -14.87
CA ALA A 366 15.01 -19.99 -13.89
C ALA A 366 15.94 -19.26 -12.89
N LEU A 367 16.82 -18.37 -13.37
CA LEU A 367 17.68 -17.54 -12.51
C LEU A 367 16.86 -16.67 -11.57
N GLN A 368 15.81 -16.01 -12.07
CA GLN A 368 14.93 -15.17 -11.25
C GLN A 368 14.17 -15.97 -10.19
N VAL A 369 13.73 -17.19 -10.52
CA VAL A 369 13.12 -18.11 -9.56
C VAL A 369 14.15 -18.52 -8.49
N LEU A 370 15.38 -18.87 -8.89
CA LEU A 370 16.47 -19.20 -7.95
C LEU A 370 16.81 -18.02 -7.03
N ALA A 371 16.71 -16.78 -7.50
CA ALA A 371 16.95 -15.60 -6.66
C ALA A 371 15.94 -15.52 -5.51
N ILE A 372 14.67 -15.86 -5.75
CA ILE A 372 13.62 -15.93 -4.72
C ILE A 372 13.86 -17.11 -3.77
N LEU A 373 14.33 -18.23 -4.30
CA LEU A 373 14.60 -19.46 -3.55
C LEU A 373 16.02 -19.52 -2.98
N ALA A 374 16.77 -18.42 -2.95
CA ALA A 374 18.18 -18.41 -2.59
C ALA A 374 18.48 -18.97 -1.19
N VAL A 375 17.54 -18.80 -0.24
CA VAL A 375 17.60 -19.38 1.12
C VAL A 375 17.78 -20.91 1.09
N TYR A 376 17.20 -21.59 0.09
CA TYR A 376 17.19 -23.05 -0.02
C TYR A 376 18.33 -23.62 -0.87
N ILE A 377 19.07 -22.77 -1.58
CA ILE A 377 20.22 -23.20 -2.38
C ILE A 377 21.39 -23.59 -1.45
N GLY A 378 21.55 -22.88 -0.34
CA GLY A 378 22.60 -23.15 0.64
C GLY A 378 23.99 -23.22 -0.03
N ASP A 379 24.75 -24.27 0.27
CA ASP A 379 26.07 -24.56 -0.30
C ASP A 379 26.04 -25.55 -1.49
N ASP A 380 24.95 -25.60 -2.27
CA ASP A 380 24.89 -26.42 -3.50
C ASP A 380 25.86 -25.87 -4.57
N ILE A 381 27.02 -26.52 -4.67
CA ILE A 381 28.14 -26.14 -5.55
C ILE A 381 27.72 -26.14 -7.03
N ASN A 382 26.84 -27.06 -7.46
CA ASN A 382 26.48 -27.21 -8.87
C ASN A 382 25.61 -26.05 -9.35
N VAL A 383 24.64 -25.65 -8.53
CA VAL A 383 23.78 -24.50 -8.80
C VAL A 383 24.59 -23.21 -8.75
N GLN A 384 25.42 -23.05 -7.72
CA GLN A 384 26.31 -21.90 -7.57
C GLN A 384 27.25 -21.71 -8.77
N GLN A 385 27.86 -22.79 -9.26
CA GLN A 385 28.73 -22.74 -10.44
C GLN A 385 27.96 -22.33 -11.71
N SER A 386 26.74 -22.86 -11.89
CA SER A 386 25.90 -22.54 -13.06
C SER A 386 25.44 -21.08 -13.05
N VAL A 387 25.10 -20.53 -11.87
CA VAL A 387 24.79 -19.11 -11.71
C VAL A 387 26.01 -18.24 -12.00
N ARG A 388 27.19 -18.64 -11.51
CA ARG A 388 28.46 -17.92 -11.76
C ARG A 388 28.82 -17.90 -13.25
N GLU A 389 28.65 -19.00 -13.98
CA GLU A 389 28.85 -19.05 -15.43
C GLU A 389 27.86 -18.14 -16.16
N ALA A 390 26.60 -18.13 -15.74
CA ALA A 390 25.57 -17.27 -16.30
C ALA A 390 25.84 -15.76 -16.10
N CYS A 391 26.52 -15.35 -15.01
CA CYS A 391 26.94 -13.96 -14.80
C CYS A 391 27.82 -13.42 -15.93
N VAL A 392 28.60 -14.29 -16.59
CA VAL A 392 29.53 -13.93 -17.68
C VAL A 392 28.88 -14.13 -19.06
N SER A 393 27.59 -14.52 -19.13
CA SER A 393 26.86 -14.71 -20.39
C SER A 393 26.92 -13.48 -21.30
N LEU A 394 27.09 -13.70 -22.60
CA LEU A 394 27.02 -12.63 -23.62
C LEU A 394 25.64 -11.98 -23.68
N ASN A 395 24.59 -12.70 -23.27
CA ASN A 395 23.24 -12.15 -23.17
C ASN A 395 23.14 -11.26 -21.92
N LEU A 396 22.98 -9.94 -22.12
CA LEU A 396 22.91 -8.95 -21.04
C LEU A 396 21.77 -9.22 -20.05
N SER A 397 20.60 -9.66 -20.53
CA SER A 397 19.44 -9.93 -19.67
C SER A 397 19.67 -11.16 -18.80
N GLU A 398 20.33 -12.18 -19.35
CA GLU A 398 20.74 -13.38 -18.61
C GLU A 398 21.81 -13.06 -17.56
N SER A 399 22.85 -12.30 -17.94
CA SER A 399 23.91 -11.84 -17.03
C SER A 399 23.34 -11.00 -15.88
N GLN A 400 22.41 -10.08 -16.16
CA GLN A 400 21.75 -9.28 -15.13
C GLN A 400 20.91 -10.13 -14.17
N ALA A 401 20.12 -11.07 -14.68
CA ALA A 401 19.36 -12.00 -13.84
C ALA A 401 20.30 -12.85 -12.98
N ALA A 402 21.39 -13.37 -13.55
CA ALA A 402 22.38 -14.16 -12.83
C ALA A 402 23.10 -13.37 -11.73
N ILE A 403 23.46 -12.10 -11.98
CA ILE A 403 24.06 -11.23 -10.96
C ILE A 403 23.09 -11.03 -9.79
N GLN A 404 21.79 -10.80 -10.06
CA GLN A 404 20.78 -10.67 -9.00
C GLN A 404 20.64 -11.97 -8.20
N THR A 405 20.60 -13.13 -8.88
CA THR A 405 20.58 -14.45 -8.24
C THR A 405 21.83 -14.67 -7.38
N ALA A 406 23.01 -14.32 -7.90
CA ALA A 406 24.27 -14.46 -7.17
C ALA A 406 24.30 -13.59 -5.91
N ILE A 407 23.84 -12.34 -5.97
CA ILE A 407 23.69 -11.46 -4.80
C ILE A 407 22.75 -12.11 -3.76
N ALA A 408 21.61 -12.65 -4.19
CA ALA A 408 20.68 -13.33 -3.29
C ALA A 408 21.32 -14.56 -2.61
N ILE A 409 22.13 -15.33 -3.34
CA ILE A 409 22.85 -16.49 -2.79
C ILE A 409 23.94 -16.04 -1.79
N LEU A 410 24.66 -14.94 -2.05
CA LEU A 410 25.74 -14.45 -1.18
C LEU A 410 25.27 -14.15 0.25
N HIS A 411 24.01 -13.75 0.44
CA HIS A 411 23.41 -13.55 1.76
C HIS A 411 23.26 -14.85 2.56
N HIS A 412 23.22 -16.00 1.89
CA HIS A 412 22.96 -17.31 2.51
C HIS A 412 24.14 -18.30 2.44
N SER A 413 25.11 -18.11 1.53
CA SER A 413 26.29 -18.97 1.40
C SER A 413 27.60 -18.19 1.57
N SER A 414 28.33 -18.49 2.65
CA SER A 414 29.68 -17.97 2.86
C SER A 414 30.73 -18.64 1.98
N ALA A 415 30.49 -19.88 1.55
CA ALA A 415 31.40 -20.64 0.71
C ALA A 415 31.43 -20.04 -0.71
N PHE A 416 30.24 -19.72 -1.26
CA PHE A 416 30.12 -19.07 -2.57
C PHE A 416 30.88 -17.75 -2.63
N GLY A 417 30.72 -16.90 -1.60
CA GLY A 417 31.42 -15.62 -1.51
C GLY A 417 32.94 -15.75 -1.49
N ARG A 418 33.48 -16.74 -0.76
CA ARG A 418 34.93 -16.99 -0.72
C ARG A 418 35.48 -17.43 -2.08
N THR A 419 34.78 -18.33 -2.77
CA THR A 419 35.18 -18.81 -4.11
C THR A 419 35.18 -17.67 -5.12
N LEU A 420 34.10 -16.87 -5.13
CA LEU A 420 33.99 -15.73 -6.04
C LEU A 420 35.07 -14.67 -5.77
N LEU A 421 35.32 -14.37 -4.49
CA LEU A 421 36.32 -13.39 -4.09
C LEU A 421 37.75 -13.86 -4.46
N ALA A 422 38.08 -15.12 -4.20
CA ALA A 422 39.38 -15.69 -4.57
C ALA A 422 39.62 -15.63 -6.08
N GLU A 423 38.60 -15.92 -6.89
CA GLU A 423 38.66 -15.78 -8.34
C GLU A 423 38.87 -14.30 -8.72
N MET A 424 38.00 -13.40 -8.26
CA MET A 424 38.04 -11.99 -8.63
C MET A 424 39.31 -11.26 -8.20
N LEU A 425 39.97 -11.72 -7.13
CA LEU A 425 41.24 -11.15 -6.66
C LEU A 425 42.47 -11.80 -7.32
N SER A 426 42.31 -12.91 -8.04
CA SER A 426 43.42 -13.56 -8.73
C SER A 426 43.98 -12.68 -9.86
N THR A 427 45.24 -12.94 -10.24
CA THR A 427 45.92 -12.28 -11.36
C THR A 427 45.55 -12.87 -12.72
N THR A 428 44.79 -13.97 -12.75
CA THR A 428 44.51 -14.75 -13.97
C THR A 428 43.14 -14.45 -14.60
N VAL A 429 42.26 -13.69 -13.93
CA VAL A 429 40.95 -13.31 -14.49
C VAL A 429 41.11 -12.25 -15.58
N ALA A 430 40.56 -12.55 -16.76
CA ALA A 430 40.47 -11.59 -17.87
C ALA A 430 39.68 -10.34 -17.47
N GLU A 431 40.12 -9.15 -17.89
CA GLU A 431 39.49 -7.87 -17.51
C GLU A 431 38.00 -7.82 -17.91
N GLU A 432 37.62 -8.37 -19.07
CA GLU A 432 36.20 -8.43 -19.50
C GLU A 432 35.32 -9.24 -18.55
N THR A 433 35.82 -10.38 -18.06
CA THR A 433 35.13 -11.21 -17.07
C THR A 433 35.05 -10.48 -15.74
N PHE A 434 36.13 -9.81 -15.34
CA PHE A 434 36.15 -8.99 -14.13
C PHE A 434 35.05 -7.92 -14.18
N PHE A 435 34.96 -7.13 -15.26
CA PHE A 435 33.97 -6.07 -15.39
C PHE A 435 32.51 -6.54 -15.24
N ARG A 436 32.19 -7.75 -15.69
CA ARG A 436 30.84 -8.34 -15.52
C ARG A 436 30.57 -8.80 -14.09
N LEU A 437 31.60 -9.25 -13.37
CA LEU A 437 31.48 -9.73 -11.99
C LEU A 437 31.62 -8.63 -10.93
N ILE A 438 32.17 -7.46 -11.27
CA ILE A 438 32.37 -6.31 -10.35
C ILE A 438 31.18 -6.05 -9.41
N PRO A 439 29.91 -6.06 -9.86
CA PRO A 439 28.77 -5.80 -8.98
C PRO A 439 28.64 -6.75 -7.78
N LEU A 440 29.22 -7.96 -7.88
CA LEU A 440 29.22 -8.96 -6.81
C LEU A 440 30.35 -8.75 -5.79
N LEU A 441 31.38 -8.00 -6.15
CA LEU A 441 32.59 -7.83 -5.33
C LEU A 441 32.30 -7.20 -3.95
N PRO A 442 31.50 -6.11 -3.84
CA PRO A 442 31.16 -5.55 -2.54
C PRO A 442 30.39 -6.54 -1.65
N GLU A 443 29.49 -7.33 -2.23
CA GLU A 443 28.66 -8.30 -1.51
C GLU A 443 29.44 -9.54 -1.06
N ALA A 444 30.45 -9.95 -1.85
CA ALA A 444 31.28 -11.12 -1.54
C ALA A 444 32.30 -10.89 -0.42
N THR A 445 32.71 -9.63 -0.19
CA THR A 445 33.67 -9.29 0.87
C THR A 445 33.04 -9.36 2.26
N LYS A 446 33.69 -10.02 3.23
CA LYS A 446 33.19 -10.10 4.62
C LYS A 446 34.12 -9.43 5.62
N SER A 447 35.43 -9.41 5.36
CA SER A 447 36.40 -8.76 6.24
C SER A 447 36.91 -7.43 5.70
N MET A 448 37.41 -6.58 6.59
CA MET A 448 38.04 -5.30 6.23
C MET A 448 39.29 -5.50 5.34
N ALA A 449 40.05 -6.58 5.57
CA ALA A 449 41.24 -6.90 4.76
C ALA A 449 40.87 -7.26 3.32
N GLU A 450 39.85 -8.09 3.15
CA GLU A 450 39.29 -8.45 1.83
C GLU A 450 38.75 -7.22 1.11
N ALA A 451 37.99 -6.37 1.81
CA ALA A 451 37.46 -5.12 1.26
C ALA A 451 38.59 -4.19 0.78
N LYS A 452 39.68 -4.08 1.55
CA LYS A 452 40.84 -3.24 1.20
C LYS A 452 41.56 -3.76 -0.05
N GLN A 453 41.75 -5.08 -0.15
CA GLN A 453 42.38 -5.70 -1.31
C GLN A 453 41.52 -5.54 -2.59
N ALA A 454 40.21 -5.79 -2.48
CA ALA A 454 39.25 -5.59 -3.56
C ALA A 454 39.19 -4.12 -4.01
N TRP A 455 39.18 -3.20 -3.06
CA TRP A 455 39.17 -1.77 -3.33
C TRP A 455 40.44 -1.33 -4.06
N ASN A 456 41.62 -1.76 -3.61
CA ASN A 456 42.91 -1.44 -4.27
C ASN A 456 42.94 -1.90 -5.73
N LYS A 457 42.43 -3.11 -6.02
CA LYS A 457 42.35 -3.63 -7.39
C LYS A 457 41.43 -2.77 -8.27
N CYS A 458 40.27 -2.38 -7.74
CA CYS A 458 39.35 -1.49 -8.46
C CYS A 458 39.96 -0.10 -8.68
N TYR A 459 40.63 0.47 -7.68
CA TYR A 459 41.32 1.77 -7.78
C TYR A 459 42.40 1.76 -8.87
N GLN A 460 43.26 0.73 -8.89
CA GLN A 460 44.30 0.59 -9.91
C GLN A 460 43.73 0.46 -11.33
N LEU A 461 42.64 -0.30 -11.49
CA LEU A 461 41.93 -0.42 -12.77
C LEU A 461 41.29 0.91 -13.18
N CYS A 462 40.65 1.61 -12.25
CA CYS A 462 40.02 2.90 -12.48
C CYS A 462 41.04 3.93 -12.96
N SER A 463 42.17 4.06 -12.27
CA SER A 463 43.27 4.96 -12.63
C SER A 463 43.88 4.61 -13.99
N ARG A 464 44.02 3.32 -14.33
CA ARG A 464 44.49 2.89 -15.67
C ARG A 464 43.50 3.26 -16.77
N VAL A 465 42.21 2.99 -16.57
CA VAL A 465 41.14 3.28 -17.55
C VAL A 465 40.98 4.79 -17.77
N HIS A 466 41.21 5.59 -16.74
CA HIS A 466 41.17 7.05 -16.83
C HIS A 466 42.42 7.63 -17.55
N ASN A 467 43.61 7.10 -17.27
CA ASN A 467 44.87 7.64 -17.79
C ASN A 467 45.25 7.16 -19.21
N SER A 468 44.63 6.09 -19.73
CA SER A 468 45.19 5.34 -20.87
C SER A 468 45.01 5.95 -22.25
N THR A 469 44.20 6.99 -22.48
CA THR A 469 44.18 7.79 -23.72
C THR A 469 43.39 9.07 -23.49
N ALA A 470 43.74 10.17 -24.20
CA ALA A 470 43.10 11.49 -24.11
C ALA A 470 41.59 11.43 -23.81
N GLU A 471 41.11 12.28 -22.88
CA GLU A 471 39.75 12.32 -22.28
C GLU A 471 38.57 11.99 -23.22
N SER A 472 38.74 12.20 -24.53
CA SER A 472 37.83 11.82 -25.63
C SER A 472 37.38 10.33 -25.72
N TYR A 473 38.04 9.35 -25.08
CA TYR A 473 37.71 7.91 -25.25
C TYR A 473 37.63 7.06 -23.96
N ALA A 474 37.55 7.67 -22.77
CA ALA A 474 37.32 6.90 -21.54
C ALA A 474 35.96 6.18 -21.62
N ASN A 475 35.94 4.84 -21.73
CA ASN A 475 34.71 4.08 -21.94
C ASN A 475 33.80 4.16 -20.69
N PRO A 476 32.67 4.90 -20.73
CA PRO A 476 31.82 5.09 -19.56
C PRO A 476 31.21 3.78 -19.03
N ARG A 477 31.13 2.74 -19.89
CA ARG A 477 30.59 1.42 -19.54
C ARG A 477 31.48 0.66 -18.57
N SER A 478 32.79 0.89 -18.60
CA SER A 478 33.76 0.23 -17.72
C SER A 478 34.02 1.02 -16.44
N LEU A 479 33.96 2.35 -16.51
CA LEU A 479 34.26 3.23 -15.39
C LEU A 479 33.16 3.22 -14.32
N ARG A 480 31.88 3.25 -14.73
CA ARG A 480 30.76 3.29 -13.78
C ARG A 480 30.73 2.08 -12.81
N PRO A 481 30.83 0.81 -13.26
CA PRO A 481 30.85 -0.33 -12.35
C PRO A 481 32.01 -0.27 -11.35
N LEU A 482 33.21 0.16 -11.78
CA LEU A 482 34.37 0.31 -10.91
C LEU A 482 34.12 1.33 -9.80
N VAL A 483 33.64 2.52 -10.16
CA VAL A 483 33.35 3.58 -9.19
C VAL A 483 32.28 3.14 -8.20
N MET A 484 31.19 2.51 -8.67
CA MET A 484 30.12 2.02 -7.78
C MET A 484 30.63 0.94 -6.82
N ALA A 485 31.45 0.00 -7.29
CA ALA A 485 32.01 -1.04 -6.44
C ALA A 485 33.01 -0.48 -5.43
N MET A 486 33.86 0.48 -5.83
CA MET A 486 34.78 1.17 -4.93
C MET A 486 34.03 1.85 -3.80
N VAL A 487 33.01 2.66 -4.12
CA VAL A 487 32.22 3.38 -3.12
C VAL A 487 31.50 2.41 -2.18
N ARG A 488 30.93 1.31 -2.67
CA ARG A 488 30.30 0.31 -1.80
C ARG A 488 31.29 -0.41 -0.90
N LEU A 489 32.46 -0.78 -1.42
CA LEU A 489 33.55 -1.38 -0.61
C LEU A 489 34.05 -0.41 0.46
N SER A 490 34.04 0.89 0.16
CA SER A 490 34.46 1.96 1.05
C SER A 490 33.67 2.01 2.35
N SER A 491 32.41 1.54 2.35
CA SER A 491 31.58 1.43 3.56
C SER A 491 32.14 0.48 4.63
N LYS A 492 33.00 -0.48 4.23
CA LYS A 492 33.64 -1.48 5.10
C LYS A 492 35.06 -1.07 5.52
N LEU A 493 35.55 0.09 5.09
CA LEU A 493 36.89 0.59 5.34
C LEU A 493 36.86 1.75 6.36
N PRO A 494 37.97 1.97 7.11
CA PRO A 494 38.05 3.11 8.01
C PRO A 494 38.00 4.43 7.23
N PRO A 495 37.40 5.51 7.79
CA PRO A 495 37.16 6.76 7.09
C PRO A 495 38.43 7.40 6.50
N ASP A 496 39.55 7.28 7.22
CA ASP A 496 40.84 7.86 6.86
C ASP A 496 41.46 7.22 5.60
N SER A 497 40.89 6.11 5.11
CA SER A 497 41.33 5.44 3.87
C SER A 497 40.61 5.96 2.62
N LEU A 498 39.70 6.93 2.75
CA LEU A 498 38.81 7.36 1.66
C LEU A 498 39.29 8.60 0.90
N ASP A 499 40.32 9.31 1.37
CA ASP A 499 40.80 10.56 0.76
C ASP A 499 41.21 10.38 -0.71
N GLN A 500 41.82 9.25 -1.05
CA GLN A 500 42.19 8.92 -2.43
C GLN A 500 40.96 8.72 -3.33
N GLN A 501 39.91 8.08 -2.82
CA GLN A 501 38.64 7.93 -3.54
C GLN A 501 37.98 9.28 -3.75
N PHE A 502 37.95 10.10 -2.69
CA PHE A 502 37.35 11.42 -2.72
C PHE A 502 38.04 12.33 -3.73
N ALA A 503 39.38 12.39 -3.71
CA ALA A 503 40.17 13.17 -4.65
C ALA A 503 39.92 12.75 -6.11
N MET A 504 39.78 11.45 -6.37
CA MET A 504 39.45 10.92 -7.70
C MET A 504 38.02 11.29 -8.14
N LEU A 505 37.03 11.16 -7.26
CA LEU A 505 35.66 11.58 -7.59
C LEU A 505 35.58 13.08 -7.85
N GLN A 506 36.33 13.87 -7.08
CA GLN A 506 36.43 15.31 -7.27
C GLN A 506 37.06 15.66 -8.63
N SER A 507 38.14 14.98 -9.05
CA SER A 507 38.72 15.21 -10.38
C SER A 507 37.76 14.83 -11.50
N PHE A 508 37.02 13.73 -11.36
CA PHE A 508 36.00 13.32 -12.34
C PHE A 508 34.83 14.30 -12.42
N ALA A 509 34.45 14.93 -11.31
CA ALA A 509 33.36 15.90 -11.26
C ALA A 509 33.67 17.21 -12.01
N PHE A 510 34.95 17.57 -12.15
CA PHE A 510 35.40 18.72 -12.95
C PHE A 510 35.93 18.32 -14.34
N SER A 511 35.69 17.09 -14.79
CA SER A 511 36.09 16.65 -16.14
C SER A 511 35.38 17.46 -17.24
N SER A 512 36.03 17.59 -18.40
CA SER A 512 35.45 18.20 -19.61
C SER A 512 34.22 17.45 -20.17
N THR A 513 34.02 16.19 -19.77
CA THR A 513 32.98 15.31 -20.33
C THR A 513 31.83 15.06 -19.34
N VAL A 514 30.61 15.45 -19.71
CA VAL A 514 29.40 15.28 -18.88
C VAL A 514 29.18 13.82 -18.44
N ALA A 515 29.49 12.84 -19.30
CA ALA A 515 29.36 11.42 -18.93
C ALA A 515 30.24 11.02 -17.74
N ILE A 516 31.45 11.58 -17.62
CA ILE A 516 32.36 11.32 -16.49
C ILE A 516 31.88 12.07 -15.24
N GLN A 517 31.42 13.31 -15.40
CA GLN A 517 30.81 14.08 -14.31
C GLN A 517 29.61 13.32 -13.71
N LEU A 518 28.71 12.78 -14.53
CA LEU A 518 27.57 12.00 -14.07
C LEU A 518 27.98 10.70 -13.35
N ILE A 519 29.10 10.07 -13.72
CA ILE A 519 29.64 8.93 -12.99
C ILE A 519 30.16 9.36 -11.62
N ALA A 520 30.85 10.50 -11.53
CA ALA A 520 31.31 11.07 -10.27
C ALA A 520 30.14 11.39 -9.34
N LEU A 521 29.11 12.07 -9.86
CA LEU A 521 27.89 12.40 -9.13
C LEU A 521 27.13 11.15 -8.64
N ALA A 522 27.09 10.08 -9.45
CA ALA A 522 26.57 8.78 -8.98
C ALA A 522 27.40 8.22 -7.82
N GLY A 523 28.73 8.40 -7.83
CA GLY A 523 29.62 8.02 -6.74
C GLY A 523 29.35 8.82 -5.46
N PHE A 524 29.19 10.14 -5.57
CA PHE A 524 28.80 10.99 -4.45
C PHE A 524 27.41 10.63 -3.91
N SER A 525 26.45 10.29 -4.78
CA SER A 525 25.13 9.81 -4.36
C SER A 525 25.23 8.61 -3.43
N GLU A 526 26.07 7.63 -3.77
CA GLU A 526 26.23 6.41 -2.97
C GLU A 526 26.98 6.71 -1.67
N LEU A 527 27.96 7.63 -1.68
CA LEU A 527 28.65 8.10 -0.47
C LEU A 527 27.71 8.83 0.52
N LEU A 528 26.86 9.73 0.02
CA LEU A 528 25.90 10.48 0.84
C LEU A 528 24.88 9.57 1.54
N ASN A 529 24.59 8.39 0.96
CA ASN A 529 23.71 7.40 1.57
C ASN A 529 24.39 6.54 2.65
N GLN A 530 25.71 6.67 2.87
CA GLN A 530 26.42 5.90 3.90
C GLN A 530 26.25 6.54 5.29
N PRO A 531 25.90 5.78 6.33
CA PRO A 531 25.58 6.33 7.65
C PRO A 531 26.76 6.99 8.39
N ASN A 532 28.01 6.66 8.01
CA ASN A 532 29.23 7.12 8.71
C ASN A 532 30.09 8.09 7.87
N PHE A 533 29.55 8.67 6.80
CA PHE A 533 30.31 9.57 5.93
C PHE A 533 30.57 10.93 6.61
N LYS A 534 31.84 11.28 6.85
CA LYS A 534 32.23 12.48 7.62
C LYS A 534 32.44 13.75 6.78
N GLN A 535 32.77 13.63 5.50
CA GLN A 535 33.15 14.77 4.63
C GLN A 535 31.93 15.44 3.95
N LEU A 536 30.78 15.48 4.64
CA LEU A 536 29.53 16.04 4.10
C LEU A 536 29.67 17.50 3.65
N GLY A 537 30.30 18.34 4.48
CA GLY A 537 30.53 19.76 4.15
C GLY A 537 31.34 19.94 2.85
N THR A 538 32.44 19.20 2.71
CA THR A 538 33.28 19.24 1.50
C THR A 538 32.52 18.82 0.24
N VAL A 539 31.64 17.82 0.34
CA VAL A 539 30.77 17.43 -0.79
C VAL A 539 29.77 18.53 -1.12
N VAL A 540 29.14 19.15 -0.12
CA VAL A 540 28.19 20.24 -0.35
C VAL A 540 28.89 21.43 -0.99
N ASP A 541 30.06 21.84 -0.51
CA ASP A 541 30.85 22.93 -1.10
C ASP A 541 31.23 22.63 -2.56
N LEU A 542 31.64 21.39 -2.84
CA LEU A 542 31.93 20.92 -4.19
C LEU A 542 30.71 21.00 -5.11
N LEU A 543 29.57 20.48 -4.66
CA LEU A 543 28.31 20.48 -5.42
C LEU A 543 27.82 21.92 -5.66
N MET A 544 27.95 22.81 -4.67
CA MET A 544 27.60 24.22 -4.81
C MET A 544 28.50 24.94 -5.81
N LYS A 545 29.80 24.62 -5.83
CA LYS A 545 30.72 25.15 -6.84
C LYS A 545 30.35 24.68 -8.25
N LEU A 546 30.13 23.37 -8.43
CA LEU A 546 29.69 22.81 -9.71
C LEU A 546 28.36 23.41 -10.18
N PHE A 547 27.45 23.65 -9.23
CA PHE A 547 26.19 24.33 -9.50
C PHE A 547 26.41 25.76 -10.01
N GLN A 548 27.24 26.55 -9.33
CA GLN A 548 27.57 27.92 -9.74
C GLN A 548 28.23 27.96 -11.13
N ASP A 549 29.16 27.05 -11.40
CA ASP A 549 29.83 26.93 -12.69
C ASP A 549 28.81 26.68 -13.82
N GLN A 550 27.79 25.83 -13.59
CA GLN A 550 26.73 25.55 -14.56
C GLN A 550 25.69 26.66 -14.72
N VAL A 551 25.43 27.45 -13.67
CA VAL A 551 24.51 28.60 -13.74
C VAL A 551 25.14 29.77 -14.50
N THR A 552 26.47 29.90 -14.42
CA THR A 552 27.26 30.97 -15.06
C THR A 552 27.77 30.61 -16.46
N ALA A 553 27.67 29.36 -16.88
CA ALA A 553 28.10 28.90 -18.20
C ALA A 553 27.16 29.37 -19.33
N ASP A 554 27.76 29.68 -20.49
CA ASP A 554 27.02 30.06 -21.72
C ASP A 554 26.13 28.92 -22.25
N GLU A 555 26.56 27.66 -22.09
CA GLU A 555 25.80 26.45 -22.41
C GLU A 555 25.57 25.62 -21.14
N ARG A 556 24.38 25.74 -20.55
CA ARG A 556 23.97 24.99 -19.35
C ARG A 556 23.45 23.59 -19.69
N ASP A 557 23.92 22.55 -18.99
CA ASP A 557 23.35 21.20 -19.06
C ASP A 557 22.31 20.98 -17.95
N ASP A 558 21.02 20.98 -18.31
CA ASP A 558 19.92 20.81 -17.35
C ASP A 558 19.90 19.44 -16.66
N HIS A 559 20.36 18.37 -17.32
CA HIS A 559 20.43 17.05 -16.71
C HIS A 559 21.48 17.01 -15.61
N LEU A 560 22.63 17.64 -15.85
CA LEU A 560 23.69 17.78 -14.86
C LEU A 560 23.23 18.63 -13.67
N VAL A 561 22.66 19.82 -13.92
CA VAL A 561 22.13 20.70 -12.86
C VAL A 561 21.06 19.98 -12.04
N LEU A 562 20.14 19.25 -12.68
CA LEU A 562 19.13 18.46 -11.96
C LEU A 562 19.77 17.38 -11.08
N THR A 563 20.83 16.72 -11.55
CA THR A 563 21.56 15.71 -10.78
C THR A 563 22.23 16.34 -9.55
N ILE A 564 22.87 17.51 -9.71
CA ILE A 564 23.51 18.25 -8.62
C ILE A 564 22.49 18.65 -7.56
N VAL A 565 21.37 19.26 -7.97
CA VAL A 565 20.31 19.70 -7.02
C VAL A 565 19.68 18.50 -6.30
N ASN A 566 19.52 17.36 -6.96
CA ASN A 566 19.08 16.11 -6.30
C ASN A 566 20.05 15.68 -5.19
N LEU A 567 21.36 15.76 -5.43
CA LEU A 567 22.36 15.42 -4.42
C LEU A 567 22.37 16.41 -3.26
N LEU A 568 22.18 17.70 -3.53
CA LEU A 568 21.99 18.72 -2.50
C LEU A 568 20.74 18.46 -1.66
N GLU A 569 19.64 17.98 -2.26
CA GLU A 569 18.46 17.53 -1.51
C GLU A 569 18.76 16.35 -0.61
N ILE A 570 19.49 15.34 -1.09
CA ILE A 570 19.90 14.19 -0.28
C ILE A 570 20.79 14.65 0.87
N ALA A 571 21.78 15.51 0.62
CA ALA A 571 22.68 16.06 1.62
C ALA A 571 21.95 16.92 2.67
N SER A 572 20.95 17.70 2.24
CA SER A 572 20.17 18.59 3.12
C SER A 572 19.49 17.85 4.27
N ARG A 573 19.23 16.55 4.13
CA ARG A 573 18.60 15.71 5.17
C ARG A 573 19.44 15.58 6.44
N THR A 574 20.75 15.71 6.33
CA THR A 574 21.69 15.49 7.44
C THR A 574 22.68 16.64 7.63
N TYR A 575 22.83 17.54 6.65
CA TYR A 575 23.79 18.64 6.69
C TYR A 575 23.18 19.93 6.14
N GLN A 576 23.67 21.09 6.59
CA GLN A 576 23.16 22.40 6.16
C GLN A 576 23.56 22.72 4.72
N VAL A 577 22.60 23.19 3.92
CA VAL A 577 22.81 23.53 2.51
C VAL A 577 22.44 25.00 2.24
N PRO A 578 23.31 25.80 1.60
CA PRO A 578 22.99 27.18 1.27
C PRO A 578 21.80 27.29 0.31
N ILE A 579 20.67 27.83 0.80
CA ILE A 579 19.43 27.90 0.01
C ILE A 579 19.36 29.10 -0.95
N LEU A 580 20.05 30.20 -0.65
CA LEU A 580 19.93 31.45 -1.43
C LEU A 580 20.33 31.29 -2.90
N PRO A 581 21.45 30.63 -3.26
CA PRO A 581 21.81 30.45 -4.67
C PRO A 581 20.81 29.57 -5.43
N LEU A 582 20.16 28.63 -4.74
CA LEU A 582 19.19 27.70 -5.35
C LEU A 582 17.85 28.36 -5.66
N ARG A 583 17.56 29.52 -5.05
CA ARG A 583 16.33 30.28 -5.24
C ARG A 583 16.13 30.71 -6.70
N GLU A 584 17.20 30.90 -7.46
CA GLU A 584 17.13 31.32 -8.87
C GLU A 584 16.51 30.26 -9.79
N LEU A 585 16.56 28.97 -9.39
CA LEU A 585 15.95 27.88 -10.16
C LEU A 585 14.43 27.78 -9.98
N VAL A 586 13.89 28.49 -8.99
CA VAL A 586 12.47 28.45 -8.65
C VAL A 586 11.71 29.30 -9.66
N ALA A 587 11.02 28.63 -10.58
CA ALA A 587 10.21 29.28 -11.60
C ALA A 587 8.94 28.46 -11.92
N PRO A 588 7.84 29.13 -12.35
CA PRO A 588 6.61 28.47 -12.80
C PRO A 588 6.79 27.41 -13.89
N THR A 589 7.79 27.60 -14.76
CA THR A 589 8.12 26.69 -15.87
C THR A 589 8.83 25.42 -15.39
N ASN A 590 9.41 25.43 -14.18
CA ASN A 590 10.31 24.39 -13.68
C ASN A 590 9.81 23.74 -12.38
N ILE A 591 8.81 22.88 -12.52
CA ILE A 591 8.15 22.17 -11.41
C ILE A 591 9.14 21.32 -10.60
N ARG A 592 10.08 20.62 -11.27
CA ARG A 592 11.03 19.73 -10.59
C ARG A 592 11.97 20.49 -9.64
N TYR A 593 12.56 21.59 -10.09
CA TYR A 593 13.43 22.41 -9.24
C TYR A 593 12.66 23.00 -8.06
N SER A 594 11.42 23.45 -8.29
CA SER A 594 10.55 23.96 -7.22
C SER A 594 10.27 22.91 -6.13
N LEU A 595 10.06 21.64 -6.52
CA LEU A 595 9.86 20.54 -5.56
C LEU A 595 11.12 20.22 -4.75
N LEU A 596 12.28 20.14 -5.42
CA LEU A 596 13.56 19.89 -4.75
C LEU A 596 13.92 21.05 -3.80
N PHE A 597 13.70 22.29 -4.23
CA PHE A 597 13.89 23.46 -3.40
C PHE A 597 12.99 23.43 -2.15
N ALA A 598 11.71 23.07 -2.29
CA ALA A 598 10.81 22.92 -1.15
C ALA A 598 11.32 21.92 -0.10
N HIS A 599 11.85 20.77 -0.56
CA HIS A 599 12.43 19.75 0.30
C HIS A 599 13.69 20.25 1.00
N ILE A 600 14.62 20.87 0.27
CA ILE A 600 15.86 21.42 0.83
C ILE A 600 15.53 22.46 1.91
N VAL A 601 14.63 23.41 1.63
CA VAL A 601 14.21 24.44 2.59
C VAL A 601 13.56 23.83 3.83
N TYR A 602 12.74 22.80 3.66
CA TYR A 602 12.14 22.07 4.79
C TYR A 602 13.20 21.40 5.68
N HIS A 603 14.16 20.70 5.07
CA HIS A 603 15.22 20.04 5.82
C HIS A 603 16.12 21.04 6.53
N GLU A 604 16.50 22.12 5.86
CA GLU A 604 17.27 23.21 6.44
C GLU A 604 16.53 23.83 7.65
N ALA A 605 15.25 24.19 7.49
CA ALA A 605 14.44 24.71 8.59
C ALA A 605 14.38 23.73 9.78
N THR A 606 14.22 22.44 9.51
CA THR A 606 14.15 21.41 10.54
C THR A 606 15.47 21.29 11.30
N LEU A 607 16.61 21.26 10.60
CA LEU A 607 17.94 21.20 11.21
C LEU A 607 18.25 22.46 12.04
N THR A 608 17.96 23.66 11.52
CA THR A 608 18.13 24.92 12.25
C THR A 608 17.29 24.93 13.54
N LEU A 609 16.03 24.50 13.46
CA LEU A 609 15.13 24.42 14.62
C LEU A 609 15.58 23.36 15.65
N GLN A 610 16.14 22.23 15.21
CA GLN A 610 16.71 21.21 16.10
C GLN A 610 17.92 21.73 16.87
N GLN A 611 18.73 22.60 16.26
CA GLN A 611 19.85 23.27 16.91
C GLN A 611 19.41 24.41 17.85
N GLY A 612 18.11 24.73 17.92
CA GLY A 612 17.58 25.82 18.74
C GLY A 612 17.75 27.22 18.14
N ASN A 613 18.15 27.32 16.87
CA ASN A 613 18.36 28.58 16.15
C ASN A 613 17.07 29.09 15.49
N ASP A 614 17.03 30.39 15.16
CA ASP A 614 15.90 31.00 14.44
C ASP A 614 15.88 30.58 12.96
N ALA A 615 14.81 29.89 12.54
CA ALA A 615 14.58 29.44 11.17
C ALA A 615 13.56 30.29 10.40
N SER A 616 13.13 31.44 10.94
CA SER A 616 12.04 32.25 10.38
C SER A 616 12.26 32.62 8.91
N ASN A 617 13.46 33.07 8.55
CA ASN A 617 13.80 33.44 7.16
C ASN A 617 13.75 32.25 6.20
N ILE A 618 14.14 31.05 6.66
CA ILE A 618 14.13 29.82 5.85
C ILE A 618 12.68 29.39 5.62
N ILE A 619 11.85 29.39 6.68
CA ILE A 619 10.42 29.06 6.60
C ILE A 619 9.69 30.02 5.66
N LEU A 620 10.04 31.31 5.68
CA LEU A 620 9.46 32.31 4.78
C LEU A 620 9.71 32.00 3.30
N GLU A 621 10.84 31.38 2.92
CA GLU A 621 11.05 30.95 1.53
C GLU A 621 10.12 29.80 1.11
N LEU A 622 9.83 28.86 2.03
CA LEU A 622 8.85 27.79 1.76
C LEU A 622 7.42 28.35 1.61
N LEU A 623 7.05 29.32 2.47
CA LEU A 623 5.76 30.01 2.39
C LEU A 623 5.66 30.84 1.11
N ARG A 624 6.74 31.53 0.71
CA ARG A 624 6.81 32.29 -0.53
C ARG A 624 6.64 31.39 -1.75
N LEU A 625 7.29 30.22 -1.77
CA LEU A 625 7.09 29.21 -2.81
C LEU A 625 5.63 28.76 -2.87
N LEU A 626 4.98 28.51 -1.72
CA LEU A 626 3.56 28.16 -1.67
C LEU A 626 2.69 29.26 -2.28
N VAL A 627 2.89 30.52 -1.91
CA VAL A 627 2.12 31.67 -2.43
C VAL A 627 2.27 31.77 -3.95
N MET A 628 3.50 31.68 -4.45
CA MET A 628 3.77 31.72 -5.89
C MET A 628 3.10 30.56 -6.63
N ALA A 629 3.25 29.34 -6.12
CA ALA A 629 2.68 28.14 -6.72
C ALA A 629 1.15 28.13 -6.68
N ALA A 630 0.54 28.62 -5.60
CA ALA A 630 -0.91 28.67 -5.44
C ALA A 630 -1.58 29.62 -6.45
N ARG A 631 -0.90 30.69 -6.84
CA ARG A 631 -1.35 31.64 -7.87
C ARG A 631 -1.11 31.15 -9.31
N THR A 632 -0.47 29.99 -9.48
CA THR A 632 -0.08 29.46 -10.79
C THR A 632 -0.70 28.09 -11.04
N PRO A 633 -1.71 27.95 -11.92
CA PRO A 633 -2.42 26.68 -12.14
C PRO A 633 -1.53 25.48 -12.50
N SER A 634 -0.44 25.69 -13.25
CA SER A 634 0.52 24.64 -13.64
C SER A 634 1.31 24.04 -12.48
N MET A 635 1.33 24.69 -11.30
CA MET A 635 2.13 24.28 -10.14
C MET A 635 1.35 23.55 -9.04
N SER A 636 0.18 22.98 -9.34
CA SER A 636 -0.68 22.29 -8.36
C SER A 636 0.04 21.19 -7.56
N VAL A 637 0.97 20.47 -8.18
CA VAL A 637 1.80 19.44 -7.50
C VAL A 637 2.72 20.06 -6.45
N VAL A 638 3.29 21.24 -6.73
CA VAL A 638 4.15 21.98 -5.78
C VAL A 638 3.33 22.46 -4.61
N VAL A 639 2.14 23.02 -4.85
CA VAL A 639 1.20 23.41 -3.77
C VAL A 639 0.93 22.23 -2.84
N THR A 640 0.53 21.07 -3.40
CA THR A 640 0.21 19.87 -2.61
C THR A 640 1.40 19.40 -1.77
N LYS A 641 2.62 19.45 -2.32
CA LYS A 641 3.83 18.99 -1.63
C LYS A 641 4.29 19.99 -0.57
N SER A 642 4.33 21.28 -0.88
CA SER A 642 4.68 22.33 0.07
C SER A 642 3.71 22.39 1.25
N LEU A 643 2.40 22.22 1.02
CA LEU A 643 1.40 22.15 2.09
C LEU A 643 1.69 21.00 3.08
N LYS A 644 2.12 19.83 2.60
CA LYS A 644 2.51 18.70 3.47
C LYS A 644 3.76 18.99 4.30
N LEU A 645 4.74 19.68 3.73
CA LEU A 645 5.95 20.08 4.45
C LEU A 645 5.63 21.15 5.51
N ILE A 646 4.74 22.10 5.18
CA ILE A 646 4.25 23.11 6.12
C ILE A 646 3.46 22.45 7.26
N GLU A 647 2.56 21.51 6.95
CA GLU A 647 1.85 20.71 7.95
C GLU A 647 2.80 19.97 8.89
N ALA A 648 3.87 19.37 8.36
CA ALA A 648 4.92 18.73 9.16
C ALA A 648 5.64 19.73 10.08
N LEU A 649 5.96 20.94 9.60
CA LEU A 649 6.56 22.00 10.43
C LEU A 649 5.61 22.47 11.55
N PHE A 650 4.32 22.61 11.28
CA PHE A 650 3.31 22.91 12.31
C PHE A 650 3.29 21.84 13.41
N HIS A 651 3.38 20.56 13.01
CA HIS A 651 3.48 19.46 13.96
C HIS A 651 4.82 19.41 14.70
N PHE A 652 5.91 19.90 14.09
CA PHE A 652 7.23 19.91 14.71
C PHE A 652 7.40 21.06 15.71
N ARG A 653 7.22 22.33 15.29
CA ARG A 653 7.43 23.55 16.11
C ARG A 653 6.28 24.57 15.91
N PRO A 654 5.09 24.34 16.50
CA PRO A 654 3.91 25.18 16.29
C PRO A 654 4.10 26.62 16.76
N GLU A 655 4.90 26.87 17.79
CA GLU A 655 5.18 28.20 18.32
C GLU A 655 5.86 29.13 17.31
N VAL A 656 6.61 28.57 16.34
CA VAL A 656 7.21 29.32 15.22
C VAL A 656 6.24 29.40 14.05
N MET A 657 5.53 28.29 13.76
CA MET A 657 4.65 28.20 12.60
C MET A 657 3.32 28.94 12.74
N VAL A 658 2.78 29.10 13.94
CA VAL A 658 1.54 29.87 14.16
C VAL A 658 1.69 31.33 13.74
N PRO A 659 2.70 32.12 14.20
CA PRO A 659 2.84 33.51 13.78
C PRO A 659 3.21 33.68 12.30
N LEU A 660 3.98 32.76 11.70
CA LEU A 660 4.46 32.88 10.31
C LEU A 660 3.51 32.24 9.29
N GLY A 661 3.08 31.00 9.53
CA GLY A 661 2.34 30.18 8.57
C GLY A 661 0.83 30.38 8.62
N ALA A 662 0.23 30.56 9.81
CA ALA A 662 -1.23 30.66 9.91
C ALA A 662 -1.81 31.87 9.15
N PRO A 663 -1.23 33.09 9.24
CA PRO A 663 -1.71 34.23 8.46
C PRO A 663 -1.65 34.00 6.95
N VAL A 664 -0.57 33.37 6.46
CA VAL A 664 -0.38 33.06 5.03
C VAL A 664 -1.37 32.02 4.53
N LEU A 665 -1.60 30.95 5.30
CA LEU A 665 -2.59 29.93 4.94
C LEU A 665 -4.00 30.53 4.89
N LEU A 666 -4.36 31.35 5.88
CA LEU A 666 -5.66 32.00 5.94
C LEU A 666 -5.88 32.99 4.81
N SER A 667 -4.89 33.84 4.50
CA SER A 667 -5.00 34.79 3.40
C SER A 667 -5.14 34.09 2.05
N LEU A 668 -4.33 33.05 1.79
CA LEU A 668 -4.42 32.26 0.56
C LEU A 668 -5.76 31.51 0.46
N ALA A 669 -6.27 30.98 1.57
CA ALA A 669 -7.55 30.26 1.59
C ALA A 669 -8.72 31.17 1.23
N LEU A 670 -8.67 32.44 1.63
CA LEU A 670 -9.67 33.46 1.30
C LEU A 670 -9.49 34.02 -0.12
N GLU A 671 -8.25 34.18 -0.60
CA GLU A 671 -7.95 34.72 -1.94
C GLU A 671 -8.23 33.71 -3.07
N ILE A 672 -7.77 32.47 -2.93
CA ILE A 672 -7.73 31.48 -4.01
C ILE A 672 -8.87 30.45 -3.88
N ASN A 673 -9.51 30.38 -2.71
CA ASN A 673 -10.60 29.45 -2.40
C ASN A 673 -10.28 27.97 -2.70
N SER A 674 -9.02 27.57 -2.47
CA SER A 674 -8.53 26.21 -2.77
C SER A 674 -8.92 25.19 -1.70
N THR A 675 -9.45 24.04 -2.15
CA THR A 675 -9.84 22.93 -1.26
C THR A 675 -8.63 22.33 -0.52
N ASP A 676 -7.47 22.22 -1.17
CA ASP A 676 -6.27 21.62 -0.56
C ASP A 676 -5.73 22.47 0.60
N ILE A 677 -5.79 23.79 0.46
CA ILE A 677 -5.39 24.72 1.52
C ILE A 677 -6.32 24.56 2.73
N TRP A 678 -7.64 24.50 2.50
CA TRP A 678 -8.61 24.25 3.57
C TRP A 678 -8.42 22.89 4.24
N ILE A 679 -8.06 21.85 3.48
CA ILE A 679 -7.71 20.54 4.06
C ILE A 679 -6.50 20.68 4.98
N THR A 680 -5.42 21.34 4.55
CA THR A 680 -4.24 21.57 5.39
C THR A 680 -4.57 22.42 6.61
N ILE A 681 -5.31 23.53 6.46
CA ILE A 681 -5.82 24.33 7.59
C ILE A 681 -6.59 23.43 8.55
N SER A 682 -7.45 22.56 8.05
CA SER A 682 -8.21 21.64 8.90
C SER A 682 -7.29 20.76 9.74
N HIS A 683 -6.13 20.32 9.23
CA HIS A 683 -5.16 19.51 9.98
C HIS A 683 -4.44 20.30 11.07
N VAL A 684 -4.15 21.59 10.83
CA VAL A 684 -3.36 22.44 11.74
C VAL A 684 -4.22 23.39 12.61
N ALA A 685 -5.53 23.44 12.42
CA ALA A 685 -6.44 24.36 13.12
C ALA A 685 -6.49 24.20 14.65
N TRP A 686 -5.91 23.14 15.21
CA TRP A 686 -5.71 23.03 16.67
C TRP A 686 -4.78 24.11 17.23
N TYR A 687 -3.91 24.69 16.40
CA TYR A 687 -2.86 25.61 16.84
C TYR A 687 -3.28 27.09 16.83
N PHE A 688 -4.38 27.45 16.17
CA PHE A 688 -4.82 28.84 16.06
C PHE A 688 -6.33 28.96 15.90
N LYS A 689 -6.89 30.10 16.32
CA LYS A 689 -8.32 30.38 16.19
C LYS A 689 -8.68 30.82 14.78
N LEU A 690 -9.84 30.37 14.31
CA LEU A 690 -10.40 30.77 13.01
C LEU A 690 -11.42 31.89 13.20
N PRO A 691 -11.45 32.89 12.30
CA PRO A 691 -12.54 33.87 12.24
C PRO A 691 -13.90 33.21 11.96
N SER A 692 -14.94 33.67 12.63
CA SER A 692 -16.33 33.21 12.46
C SER A 692 -16.93 33.53 11.09
N THR A 693 -16.35 34.47 10.33
CA THR A 693 -16.85 34.99 9.04
C THR A 693 -16.54 34.11 7.83
N ILE A 694 -15.80 33.00 8.01
CA ILE A 694 -15.27 32.17 6.91
C ILE A 694 -16.35 31.36 6.16
N LEU A 695 -17.51 31.13 6.76
CA LEU A 695 -18.55 30.21 6.27
C LEU A 695 -19.35 30.70 5.04
N GLN A 696 -18.94 31.75 4.31
CA GLN A 696 -19.76 32.32 3.23
C GLN A 696 -19.30 31.98 1.79
N SER A 697 -18.20 31.24 1.60
CA SER A 697 -17.54 31.14 0.27
C SER A 697 -17.21 29.73 -0.24
N ALA A 698 -17.75 28.65 0.38
CA ALA A 698 -17.38 27.29 0.00
C ALA A 698 -18.00 26.84 -1.34
N THR A 699 -17.20 26.18 -2.19
CA THR A 699 -17.59 25.79 -3.57
C THR A 699 -17.83 24.30 -3.76
N SER A 700 -17.35 23.44 -2.85
CA SER A 700 -17.49 21.98 -2.93
C SER A 700 -17.76 21.33 -1.57
N ASP A 701 -18.39 20.15 -1.58
CA ASP A 701 -18.69 19.38 -0.37
C ASP A 701 -17.43 19.05 0.44
N ARG A 702 -16.33 18.73 -0.25
CA ARG A 702 -15.04 18.45 0.38
C ARG A 702 -14.45 19.68 1.06
N GLN A 703 -14.64 20.85 0.47
CA GLN A 703 -14.20 22.12 1.04
C GLN A 703 -15.07 22.50 2.26
N ILE A 704 -16.39 22.35 2.15
CA ILE A 704 -17.34 22.56 3.27
C ILE A 704 -16.93 21.71 4.46
N LEU A 705 -16.69 20.41 4.23
CA LEU A 705 -16.22 19.49 5.26
C LEU A 705 -14.90 19.97 5.88
N ALA A 706 -13.91 20.37 5.06
CA ALA A 706 -12.62 20.85 5.55
C ALA A 706 -12.75 22.12 6.40
N ILE A 707 -13.57 23.09 5.99
CA ILE A 707 -13.83 24.34 6.74
C ILE A 707 -14.49 24.01 8.09
N ILE A 708 -15.55 23.20 8.10
CA ILE A 708 -16.25 22.85 9.34
C ILE A 708 -15.33 22.05 10.27
N VAL A 709 -14.54 21.12 9.73
CA VAL A 709 -13.49 20.40 10.47
C VAL A 709 -12.44 21.37 11.01
N ALA A 710 -12.07 22.41 10.29
CA ALA A 710 -11.15 23.42 10.80
C ALA A 710 -11.78 24.20 11.98
N MET A 711 -13.01 24.68 11.82
CA MET A 711 -13.75 25.42 12.86
C MET A 711 -13.93 24.60 14.14
N LEU A 712 -14.42 23.37 13.99
CA LEU A 712 -14.58 22.41 15.09
C LEU A 712 -13.25 22.13 15.83
N ARG A 713 -12.09 22.24 15.15
CA ARG A 713 -10.74 22.08 15.77
C ARG A 713 -10.26 23.34 16.46
N SER A 714 -10.64 24.51 15.95
CA SER A 714 -10.28 25.81 16.53
C SER A 714 -11.08 26.15 17.80
N GLY A 715 -12.19 25.45 18.06
CA GLY A 715 -13.00 25.59 19.27
C GLY A 715 -14.12 26.64 19.21
N ASP A 716 -14.39 27.24 18.05
CA ASP A 716 -15.53 28.17 17.86
C ASP A 716 -16.78 27.41 17.37
N HIS A 717 -17.66 27.05 18.32
CA HIS A 717 -18.83 26.20 18.05
C HIS A 717 -20.13 26.99 17.85
N ALA A 718 -20.21 28.24 18.30
CA ALA A 718 -21.47 29.00 18.33
C ALA A 718 -22.03 29.28 16.92
N VAL A 719 -21.14 29.40 15.93
CA VAL A 719 -21.48 29.73 14.53
C VAL A 719 -21.86 28.48 13.72
N LEU A 720 -21.55 27.28 14.23
CA LEU A 720 -21.73 26.03 13.51
C LEU A 720 -23.19 25.58 13.43
N GLU A 721 -23.99 25.76 14.49
CA GLU A 721 -25.39 25.29 14.53
C GLU A 721 -26.25 25.86 13.39
N GLN A 722 -26.11 27.16 13.12
CA GLN A 722 -26.87 27.85 12.07
C GLN A 722 -26.38 27.49 10.67
N SER A 723 -25.07 27.29 10.50
CA SER A 723 -24.45 27.15 9.18
C SER A 723 -24.48 25.71 8.65
N VAL A 724 -24.34 24.72 9.54
CA VAL A 724 -24.26 23.30 9.17
C VAL A 724 -25.58 22.78 8.57
N SER A 725 -26.71 23.29 9.03
CA SER A 725 -28.05 22.95 8.50
C SER A 725 -28.24 23.47 7.06
N HIS A 726 -27.72 24.67 6.76
CA HIS A 726 -27.78 25.25 5.42
C HIS A 726 -27.01 24.38 4.40
N TYR A 727 -25.78 23.97 4.75
CA TYR A 727 -24.92 23.21 3.84
C TYR A 727 -25.33 21.76 3.60
N SER A 728 -26.04 21.16 4.57
CA SER A 728 -26.44 19.75 4.53
C SER A 728 -27.79 19.49 3.85
N THR A 729 -28.54 20.54 3.53
CA THR A 729 -29.87 20.42 2.92
C THR A 729 -29.78 19.73 1.55
N GLY A 730 -30.50 18.62 1.37
CA GLY A 730 -30.49 17.83 0.14
C GLY A 730 -29.23 16.98 -0.09
N LYS A 731 -28.29 16.94 0.86
CA LYS A 731 -27.00 16.23 0.74
C LYS A 731 -26.78 15.25 1.92
N PRO A 732 -27.40 14.05 1.89
CA PRO A 732 -27.40 13.14 3.04
C PRO A 732 -26.00 12.59 3.39
N TRP A 733 -25.14 12.37 2.40
CA TRP A 733 -23.76 11.92 2.66
C TRP A 733 -22.92 12.99 3.35
N LEU A 734 -22.98 14.24 2.88
CA LEU A 734 -22.30 15.36 3.53
C LEU A 734 -22.85 15.58 4.96
N ALA A 735 -24.16 15.50 5.15
CA ALA A 735 -24.79 15.55 6.47
C ALA A 735 -24.20 14.48 7.41
N PHE A 736 -24.02 13.24 6.91
CA PHE A 736 -23.39 12.17 7.67
C PHE A 736 -21.92 12.45 8.02
N GLU A 737 -21.12 12.93 7.07
CA GLU A 737 -19.71 13.26 7.32
C GLU A 737 -19.56 14.38 8.34
N LEU A 738 -20.41 15.41 8.27
CA LEU A 738 -20.45 16.49 9.25
C LEU A 738 -20.90 16.00 10.63
N ALA A 739 -21.97 15.21 10.71
CA ALA A 739 -22.45 14.62 11.96
C ALA A 739 -21.36 13.75 12.61
N ARG A 740 -20.67 12.92 11.82
CA ARG A 740 -19.53 12.12 12.27
C ARG A 740 -18.43 12.99 12.87
N GLU A 741 -18.00 14.05 12.19
CA GLU A 741 -16.94 14.92 12.70
C GLU A 741 -17.35 15.69 13.97
N CYS A 742 -18.62 16.07 14.10
CA CYS A 742 -19.19 16.64 15.32
C CYS A 742 -19.15 15.62 16.47
N ILE A 743 -19.61 14.39 16.25
CA ILE A 743 -19.62 13.32 17.26
C ILE A 743 -18.20 13.01 17.76
N LEU A 744 -17.23 12.88 16.84
CA LEU A 744 -15.83 12.59 17.18
C LEU A 744 -15.18 13.64 18.09
N ARG A 745 -15.75 14.85 18.17
CA ARG A 745 -15.22 15.98 18.95
C ARG A 745 -16.13 16.38 20.10
N GLY A 746 -17.22 15.64 20.31
CA GLY A 746 -18.16 15.90 21.39
C GLY A 746 -19.13 17.05 21.14
N VAL A 747 -19.31 17.50 19.89
CA VAL A 747 -20.26 18.57 19.54
C VAL A 747 -21.63 17.96 19.21
N PHE A 748 -22.26 17.36 20.22
CA PHE A 748 -23.45 16.54 20.05
C PHE A 748 -24.71 17.32 19.69
N ALA A 749 -24.86 18.57 20.14
CA ALA A 749 -26.00 19.41 19.81
C ALA A 749 -26.12 19.64 18.29
N VAL A 750 -25.01 19.99 17.62
CA VAL A 750 -24.94 20.13 16.16
C VAL A 750 -25.15 18.78 15.46
N ALA A 751 -24.56 17.70 15.97
CA ALA A 751 -24.76 16.38 15.38
C ALA A 751 -26.23 15.94 15.43
N GLN A 752 -26.94 16.27 16.52
CA GLN A 752 -28.34 15.93 16.72
C GLN A 752 -29.25 16.55 15.65
N THR A 753 -28.95 17.77 15.16
CA THR A 753 -29.76 18.44 14.13
C THR A 753 -29.60 17.81 12.74
N LEU A 754 -28.47 17.13 12.48
CA LEU A 754 -28.15 16.51 11.19
C LEU A 754 -28.73 15.10 11.03
N LEU A 755 -28.85 14.34 12.13
CA LEU A 755 -29.22 12.92 12.11
C LEU A 755 -30.62 12.62 11.55
N PRO A 756 -31.68 13.44 11.78
CA PRO A 756 -33.00 13.19 11.19
C PRO A 756 -33.00 13.15 9.66
N THR A 757 -32.24 14.07 9.02
CA THR A 757 -32.09 14.12 7.56
C THR A 757 -31.45 12.84 7.02
N ILE A 758 -30.44 12.33 7.73
CA ILE A 758 -29.75 11.08 7.35
C ILE A 758 -30.71 9.90 7.50
N GLN A 759 -31.40 9.80 8.64
CA GLN A 759 -32.34 8.71 8.93
C GLN A 759 -33.49 8.64 7.91
N ALA A 760 -33.97 9.79 7.41
CA ALA A 760 -35.02 9.84 6.39
C ALA A 760 -34.58 9.27 5.03
N THR A 761 -33.27 9.17 4.78
CA THR A 761 -32.70 8.73 3.49
C THR A 761 -32.14 7.31 3.50
N THR A 762 -32.29 6.57 4.61
CA THR A 762 -31.76 5.20 4.72
C THR A 762 -32.54 4.22 3.84
N THR A 763 -31.84 3.43 3.04
CA THR A 763 -32.43 2.45 2.11
C THR A 763 -32.37 1.00 2.59
N SER A 764 -31.58 0.69 3.62
CA SER A 764 -31.42 -0.65 4.20
C SER A 764 -31.89 -0.67 5.64
N GLU A 765 -32.51 -1.77 6.06
CA GLU A 765 -32.92 -2.00 7.45
C GLU A 765 -31.73 -1.87 8.43
N ARG A 766 -30.55 -2.37 8.03
CA ARG A 766 -29.32 -2.24 8.82
C ARG A 766 -28.94 -0.77 9.03
N THR A 767 -28.86 0.01 7.95
CA THR A 767 -28.48 1.43 8.03
C THR A 767 -29.54 2.24 8.75
N HIS A 768 -30.82 1.83 8.65
CA HIS A 768 -31.91 2.41 9.41
C HIS A 768 -31.77 2.20 10.92
N TYR A 769 -31.53 0.97 11.39
CA TYR A 769 -31.33 0.71 12.82
C TYR A 769 -30.04 1.34 13.34
N TRP A 770 -28.95 1.32 12.56
CA TRP A 770 -27.71 1.97 12.95
C TRP A 770 -27.85 3.49 13.08
N THR A 771 -28.52 4.16 12.15
CA THR A 771 -28.80 5.62 12.25
C THR A 771 -29.74 5.95 13.41
N LYS A 772 -30.75 5.11 13.69
CA LYS A 772 -31.58 5.23 14.90
C LYS A 772 -30.76 5.10 16.17
N ALA A 773 -29.84 4.14 16.22
CA ALA A 773 -28.96 3.97 17.36
C ALA A 773 -28.08 5.19 17.61
N LEU A 774 -27.45 5.72 16.54
CA LEU A 774 -26.68 6.95 16.61
C LEU A 774 -27.55 8.14 17.08
N THR A 775 -28.77 8.26 16.58
CA THR A 775 -29.70 9.33 16.96
C THR A 775 -30.06 9.27 18.45
N SER A 776 -30.37 8.09 18.97
CA SER A 776 -30.65 7.91 20.41
C SER A 776 -29.42 8.22 21.25
N TRP A 777 -28.25 7.68 20.90
CA TRP A 777 -27.02 7.92 21.66
C TRP A 777 -26.60 9.40 21.65
N VAL A 778 -26.59 10.04 20.48
CA VAL A 778 -26.23 11.47 20.35
C VAL A 778 -27.21 12.36 21.09
N THR A 779 -28.50 12.01 21.11
CA THR A 779 -29.50 12.73 21.90
C THR A 779 -29.20 12.64 23.41
N ALA A 780 -28.81 11.46 23.90
CA ALA A 780 -28.43 11.28 25.30
C ALA A 780 -27.21 12.16 25.67
N GLU A 781 -26.17 12.14 24.85
CA GLU A 781 -24.95 12.94 25.09
C GLU A 781 -25.22 14.46 24.95
N ALA A 782 -26.07 14.87 24.00
CA ALA A 782 -26.48 16.27 23.86
C ALA A 782 -27.25 16.79 25.08
N LEU A 783 -28.07 15.95 25.72
CA LEU A 783 -28.76 16.30 26.97
C LEU A 783 -27.79 16.49 28.13
N LEU A 784 -26.73 15.66 28.22
CA LEU A 784 -25.69 15.79 29.24
C LEU A 784 -24.88 17.09 29.08
N CYS A 785 -24.59 17.50 27.85
CA CYS A 785 -23.75 18.66 27.56
C CYS A 785 -24.46 20.02 27.72
N LYS A 786 -25.78 20.06 27.98
CA LYS A 786 -26.50 21.30 28.30
C LYS A 786 -26.16 21.70 29.73
N GLY A 787 -25.27 22.67 29.92
CA GLY A 787 -24.51 23.01 31.16
C GLY A 787 -25.24 23.29 32.48
N ASP A 788 -26.48 22.85 32.67
CA ASP A 788 -27.30 23.01 33.87
C ASP A 788 -27.56 21.67 34.62
N VAL A 789 -26.73 20.66 34.37
CA VAL A 789 -26.93 19.31 34.92
C VAL A 789 -26.51 19.24 36.40
N VAL A 790 -27.49 19.37 37.30
CA VAL A 790 -27.29 19.13 38.75
C VAL A 790 -27.12 17.63 39.04
N THR A 791 -27.88 16.79 38.32
CA THR A 791 -27.86 15.32 38.35
C THR A 791 -28.17 14.78 36.95
N ILE A 792 -27.79 13.54 36.64
CA ILE A 792 -28.01 12.95 35.31
C ILE A 792 -29.52 12.87 35.00
N PRO A 793 -30.01 13.47 33.90
CA PRO A 793 -31.43 13.44 33.55
C PRO A 793 -31.90 12.03 33.22
N PHE A 794 -33.08 11.62 33.72
CA PHE A 794 -33.58 10.24 33.57
C PHE A 794 -33.67 9.78 32.10
N ALA A 795 -34.14 10.64 31.19
CA ALA A 795 -34.28 10.31 29.76
C ALA A 795 -32.95 9.92 29.08
N VAL A 796 -31.80 10.30 29.66
CA VAL A 796 -30.48 9.88 29.17
C VAL A 796 -30.36 8.36 29.18
N PHE A 797 -30.79 7.70 30.26
CA PHE A 797 -30.70 6.24 30.39
C PHE A 797 -31.58 5.51 29.35
N ASP A 798 -32.81 5.99 29.14
CA ASP A 798 -33.73 5.44 28.13
C ASP A 798 -33.15 5.52 26.72
N HIS A 799 -32.51 6.65 26.40
CA HIS A 799 -31.85 6.84 25.11
C HIS A 799 -30.63 5.94 24.93
N PHE A 800 -29.81 5.73 25.96
CA PHE A 800 -28.69 4.78 25.91
C PHE A 800 -29.16 3.33 25.74
N HIS A 801 -30.19 2.90 26.48
CA HIS A 801 -30.78 1.57 26.31
C HIS A 801 -31.36 1.38 24.91
N SER A 802 -32.04 2.40 24.38
CA SER A 802 -32.55 2.39 23.01
C SER A 802 -31.42 2.27 21.98
N ALA A 803 -30.33 3.00 22.16
CA ALA A 803 -29.15 2.93 21.29
C ALA A 803 -28.54 1.53 21.26
N ILE A 804 -28.36 0.90 22.43
CA ILE A 804 -27.85 -0.48 22.55
C ILE A 804 -28.74 -1.46 21.78
N ASN A 805 -30.06 -1.40 22.01
CA ASN A 805 -31.02 -2.28 21.35
C ASN A 805 -30.99 -2.11 19.81
N PHE A 806 -30.90 -0.87 19.32
CA PHE A 806 -30.82 -0.62 17.89
C PHE A 806 -29.47 -1.04 17.28
N LEU A 807 -28.35 -0.90 18.00
CA LEU A 807 -27.05 -1.42 17.54
C LEU A 807 -27.06 -2.94 17.42
N GLN A 808 -27.61 -3.64 18.41
CA GLN A 808 -27.75 -5.09 18.38
C GLN A 808 -28.60 -5.56 17.19
N ARG A 809 -29.67 -4.83 16.85
CA ARG A 809 -30.49 -5.11 15.66
C ARG A 809 -29.78 -4.82 14.34
N ALA A 810 -28.88 -3.84 14.33
CA ALA A 810 -28.06 -3.54 13.14
C ALA A 810 -26.91 -4.53 12.95
N SER A 811 -26.50 -5.23 14.02
CA SER A 811 -25.38 -6.17 14.01
C SER A 811 -25.68 -7.46 13.22
N SER A 812 -24.65 -8.02 12.59
CA SER A 812 -24.70 -9.30 11.85
C SER A 812 -23.32 -9.96 11.87
N ASN A 813 -23.24 -11.25 11.51
CA ASN A 813 -21.95 -11.99 11.48
C ASN A 813 -20.88 -11.31 10.61
N ASP A 814 -21.29 -10.68 9.50
CA ASP A 814 -20.37 -9.99 8.60
C ASP A 814 -19.98 -8.59 9.10
N VAL A 815 -20.81 -7.96 9.96
CA VAL A 815 -20.61 -6.60 10.49
C VAL A 815 -21.13 -6.53 11.94
N PRO A 816 -20.30 -6.86 12.94
CA PRO A 816 -20.80 -7.11 14.29
C PRO A 816 -21.01 -5.85 15.17
N PHE A 817 -20.51 -4.66 14.78
CA PHE A 817 -20.58 -3.41 15.56
C PHE A 817 -20.11 -3.51 17.04
N ASP A 818 -19.42 -4.59 17.42
CA ASP A 818 -19.08 -4.94 18.82
C ASP A 818 -18.39 -3.82 19.58
N HIS A 819 -17.52 -3.05 18.93
CA HIS A 819 -16.76 -1.98 19.58
C HIS A 819 -17.62 -0.77 19.94
N LEU A 820 -18.47 -0.32 19.02
CA LEU A 820 -19.40 0.78 19.29
C LEU A 820 -20.42 0.34 20.35
N LEU A 821 -20.88 -0.91 20.27
CA LEU A 821 -21.77 -1.50 21.27
C LEU A 821 -21.10 -1.54 22.65
N SER A 822 -19.87 -2.06 22.73
CA SER A 822 -19.10 -2.12 23.98
C SER A 822 -18.86 -0.73 24.56
N PHE A 823 -18.52 0.25 23.72
CA PHE A 823 -18.33 1.64 24.17
C PHE A 823 -19.61 2.22 24.78
N VAL A 824 -20.75 2.10 24.08
CA VAL A 824 -22.04 2.63 24.54
C VAL A 824 -22.50 1.92 25.82
N GLN A 825 -22.26 0.61 25.95
CA GLN A 825 -22.53 -0.17 27.16
C GLN A 825 -21.66 0.28 28.33
N THR A 826 -20.35 0.44 28.14
CA THR A 826 -19.45 0.93 29.18
C THR A 826 -19.81 2.35 29.60
N ARG A 827 -20.16 3.22 28.65
CA ARG A 827 -20.59 4.59 28.94
C ARG A 827 -21.88 4.62 29.77
N LEU A 828 -22.88 3.80 29.41
CA LEU A 828 -24.10 3.65 30.21
C LEU A 828 -23.78 3.16 31.63
N GLY A 829 -22.95 2.12 31.75
CA GLY A 829 -22.52 1.58 33.05
C GLY A 829 -21.83 2.64 33.92
N PHE A 830 -20.94 3.43 33.32
CA PHE A 830 -20.27 4.55 33.99
C PHE A 830 -21.26 5.59 34.50
N LEU A 831 -22.21 6.03 33.68
CA LEU A 831 -23.24 7.01 34.09
C LEU A 831 -24.13 6.49 35.21
N THR A 832 -24.48 5.20 35.19
CA THR A 832 -25.22 4.55 36.29
C THR A 832 -24.42 4.56 37.59
N THR A 833 -23.11 4.29 37.52
CA THR A 833 -22.21 4.39 38.68
C THR A 833 -22.09 5.83 39.19
N LEU A 834 -22.05 6.84 38.31
CA LEU A 834 -22.10 8.25 38.71
C LEU A 834 -23.42 8.62 39.41
N GLN A 835 -24.55 8.12 38.91
CA GLN A 835 -25.85 8.35 39.53
C GLN A 835 -25.91 7.80 40.97
N ALA A 836 -25.33 6.61 41.20
CA ALA A 836 -25.16 6.07 42.54
C ALA A 836 -24.21 6.92 43.40
N ALA A 837 -23.12 7.45 42.82
CA ALA A 837 -22.19 8.35 43.51
C ALA A 837 -22.89 9.62 44.02
N TYR A 838 -23.73 10.24 43.17
CA TYR A 838 -24.55 11.39 43.56
C TYR A 838 -25.45 11.07 44.73
N GLN A 839 -26.17 9.94 44.65
CA GLN A 839 -27.06 9.52 45.73
C GLN A 839 -26.31 9.40 47.05
N TYR A 840 -25.17 8.70 47.07
CA TYR A 840 -24.38 8.53 48.29
C TYR A 840 -23.80 9.85 48.80
N ALA A 841 -23.42 10.75 47.90
CA ALA A 841 -22.91 12.06 48.27
C ALA A 841 -23.98 12.95 48.91
N TYR A 842 -25.17 13.02 48.33
CA TYR A 842 -26.26 13.79 48.91
C TYR A 842 -26.76 13.19 50.23
N GLU A 843 -26.85 11.86 50.35
CA GLU A 843 -27.14 11.19 51.63
C GLU A 843 -26.11 11.58 52.73
N SER A 844 -24.83 11.67 52.35
CA SER A 844 -23.75 12.06 53.27
C SER A 844 -23.81 13.55 53.64
N ILE A 845 -24.17 14.44 52.69
CA ILE A 845 -24.36 15.87 52.96
C ILE A 845 -25.54 16.10 53.91
N LEU A 846 -26.67 15.43 53.67
CA LEU A 846 -27.87 15.55 54.52
C LEU A 846 -27.64 15.06 55.95
N THR A 847 -26.66 14.18 56.16
CA THR A 847 -26.26 13.64 57.47
C THR A 847 -25.04 14.34 58.07
N SER A 848 -24.79 15.60 57.69
CA SER A 848 -23.69 16.44 58.19
C SER A 848 -22.29 15.85 57.97
N GLY A 849 -22.08 15.16 56.84
CA GLY A 849 -20.79 14.61 56.43
C GLY A 849 -20.51 13.19 56.94
N TYR A 850 -21.50 12.50 57.50
CA TYR A 850 -21.34 11.09 57.90
C TYR A 850 -21.29 10.17 56.67
N ILE A 851 -20.20 9.41 56.53
CA ILE A 851 -20.02 8.47 55.41
C ILE A 851 -20.91 7.25 55.66
N PHE A 852 -22.01 7.16 54.92
CA PHE A 852 -22.94 6.05 55.02
C PHE A 852 -22.36 4.81 54.31
N SER A 853 -21.99 3.77 55.09
CA SER A 853 -21.48 2.47 54.62
C SER A 853 -20.24 2.53 53.70
N MET A 854 -19.07 2.31 54.28
CA MET A 854 -17.80 2.16 53.54
C MET A 854 -17.85 1.09 52.44
N ILE A 855 -18.66 0.05 52.60
CA ILE A 855 -18.83 -1.03 51.63
C ILE A 855 -19.39 -0.49 50.31
N LYS A 856 -20.35 0.46 50.36
CA LYS A 856 -20.94 1.06 49.15
C LYS A 856 -19.92 1.86 48.35
N TRP A 857 -19.05 2.61 49.03
CA TRP A 857 -17.98 3.39 48.40
C TRP A 857 -16.88 2.51 47.80
N GLN A 858 -16.49 1.44 48.50
CA GLN A 858 -15.54 0.45 47.97
C GLN A 858 -16.08 -0.27 46.73
N GLU A 859 -17.36 -0.63 46.74
CA GLU A 859 -18.03 -1.23 45.59
C GLU A 859 -18.09 -0.26 44.40
N LEU A 860 -18.36 1.02 44.65
CA LEU A 860 -18.36 2.07 43.63
C LEU A 860 -16.97 2.24 42.99
N GLN A 861 -15.91 2.27 43.80
CA GLN A 861 -14.53 2.31 43.30
C GLN A 861 -14.20 1.07 42.46
N ARG A 862 -14.63 -0.12 42.90
CA ARG A 862 -14.48 -1.36 42.14
C ARG A 862 -15.15 -1.28 40.77
N GLN A 863 -16.36 -0.74 40.69
CA GLN A 863 -17.10 -0.55 39.43
C GLN A 863 -16.40 0.47 38.51
N LEU A 864 -15.93 1.60 39.04
CA LEU A 864 -15.18 2.59 38.26
C LEU A 864 -13.89 2.01 37.66
N THR A 865 -13.16 1.19 38.44
CA THR A 865 -11.97 0.48 37.94
C THR A 865 -12.33 -0.51 36.81
N GLN A 866 -13.50 -1.16 36.89
CA GLN A 866 -13.99 -2.02 35.81
C GLN A 866 -14.33 -1.23 34.54
N HIS A 867 -14.96 -0.06 34.68
CA HIS A 867 -15.26 0.81 33.53
C HIS A 867 -13.99 1.36 32.88
N ALA A 868 -13.02 1.81 33.68
CA ALA A 868 -11.71 2.24 33.20
C ALA A 868 -11.03 1.14 32.36
N ARG A 869 -11.01 -0.10 32.88
CA ARG A 869 -10.48 -1.26 32.17
C ARG A 869 -11.24 -1.56 30.87
N ALA A 870 -12.56 -1.45 30.88
CA ALA A 870 -13.36 -1.66 29.67
C ALA A 870 -13.03 -0.64 28.57
N PHE A 871 -12.82 0.63 28.92
CA PHE A 871 -12.35 1.65 27.97
C PHE A 871 -10.92 1.38 27.46
N GLU A 872 -10.00 0.94 28.32
CA GLU A 872 -8.65 0.54 27.89
C GLU A 872 -8.68 -0.63 26.90
N LEU A 873 -9.58 -1.61 27.09
CA LEU A 873 -9.72 -2.77 26.20
C LEU A 873 -10.21 -2.40 24.79
N LEU A 874 -10.87 -1.24 24.64
CA LEU A 874 -11.18 -0.65 23.34
C LEU A 874 -9.94 -0.07 22.65
N GLY A 875 -8.77 -0.01 23.30
CA GLY A 875 -7.53 0.46 22.69
C GLY A 875 -7.06 -0.36 21.49
N SER A 876 -7.53 -1.61 21.34
CA SER A 876 -7.16 -2.51 20.24
C SER A 876 -7.56 -1.97 18.85
N ILE A 877 -8.55 -1.06 18.80
CA ILE A 877 -8.99 -0.39 17.57
C ILE A 877 -8.31 0.96 17.34
N ALA A 878 -7.59 1.49 18.34
CA ALA A 878 -7.01 2.83 18.34
C ALA A 878 -5.50 2.79 18.08
N TRP A 879 -5.10 2.80 16.80
CA TRP A 879 -3.68 2.86 16.41
C TRP A 879 -3.22 4.25 15.96
N SER A 880 -4.03 5.28 16.16
CA SER A 880 -3.59 6.67 16.05
C SER A 880 -3.40 7.27 17.45
N ASN A 881 -2.40 8.13 17.64
CA ASN A 881 -2.21 8.87 18.89
C ASN A 881 -3.49 9.61 19.32
N ALA A 882 -4.24 10.18 18.37
CA ALA A 882 -5.48 10.90 18.65
C ALA A 882 -6.57 9.99 19.24
N ASP A 883 -6.78 8.80 18.65
CA ASP A 883 -7.78 7.85 19.14
C ASP A 883 -7.42 7.27 20.53
N LEU A 884 -6.13 7.03 20.78
CA LEU A 884 -5.64 6.57 22.08
C LEU A 884 -5.80 7.64 23.16
N ILE A 885 -5.53 8.90 22.81
CA ILE A 885 -5.78 10.05 23.70
C ILE A 885 -7.26 10.11 24.07
N VAL A 886 -8.17 9.95 23.11
CA VAL A 886 -9.62 9.92 23.37
C VAL A 886 -10.01 8.83 24.37
N LEU A 887 -9.52 7.60 24.20
CA LEU A 887 -9.83 6.51 25.13
C LEU A 887 -9.24 6.75 26.53
N ASN A 888 -8.01 7.24 26.61
CA ASN A 888 -7.37 7.58 27.88
C ASN A 888 -8.14 8.67 28.63
N CYS A 889 -8.85 9.58 27.95
CA CYS A 889 -9.72 10.55 28.61
C CYS A 889 -10.73 9.84 29.53
N HIS A 890 -11.40 8.80 29.03
CA HIS A 890 -12.42 8.07 29.78
C HIS A 890 -11.85 7.32 30.97
N VAL A 891 -10.66 6.73 30.82
CA VAL A 891 -9.90 6.10 31.89
C VAL A 891 -9.58 7.13 32.98
N TYR A 892 -9.06 8.29 32.58
CA TYR A 892 -8.64 9.34 33.52
C TYR A 892 -9.82 9.96 34.27
N LEU A 893 -11.01 10.06 33.66
CA LEU A 893 -12.22 10.48 34.36
C LEU A 893 -12.61 9.50 35.47
N CYS A 894 -12.48 8.19 35.24
CA CYS A 894 -12.72 7.18 36.27
C CYS A 894 -11.70 7.32 37.42
N ASP A 895 -10.42 7.46 37.08
CA ASP A 895 -9.33 7.64 38.05
C ASP A 895 -9.53 8.88 38.94
N LEU A 896 -9.95 10.02 38.35
CA LEU A 896 -10.23 11.25 39.09
C LEU A 896 -11.29 11.05 40.15
N ILE A 897 -12.37 10.34 39.83
CA ILE A 897 -13.45 10.08 40.78
C ILE A 897 -12.98 9.11 41.85
N ILE A 898 -12.23 8.05 41.49
CA ILE A 898 -11.66 7.10 42.46
C ILE A 898 -10.80 7.83 43.50
N VAL A 899 -9.87 8.67 43.05
CA VAL A 899 -8.99 9.45 43.94
C VAL A 899 -9.78 10.46 44.76
N GLY A 900 -10.79 11.13 44.19
CA GLY A 900 -11.69 12.02 44.91
C GLY A 900 -12.46 11.32 46.04
N VAL A 901 -12.95 10.10 45.77
CA VAL A 901 -13.61 9.25 46.78
C VAL A 901 -12.62 8.81 47.86
N GLU A 902 -11.39 8.42 47.52
CA GLU A 902 -10.36 8.07 48.52
C GLU A 902 -10.02 9.23 49.45
N ARG A 903 -9.91 10.45 48.92
CA ARG A 903 -9.63 11.66 49.71
C ARG A 903 -10.69 11.91 50.79
N ILE A 904 -11.96 11.70 50.44
CA ILE A 904 -13.08 11.90 51.38
C ILE A 904 -13.17 10.74 52.37
N THR A 905 -12.98 9.50 51.91
CA THR A 905 -13.20 8.31 52.72
C THR A 905 -12.02 7.95 53.64
N GLN A 906 -10.78 8.09 53.18
CA GLN A 906 -9.61 7.53 53.87
C GLN A 906 -8.59 8.57 54.37
N LYS A 907 -8.84 9.88 54.25
CA LYS A 907 -7.93 11.01 54.59
C LYS A 907 -6.54 11.01 53.92
N SER A 908 -6.05 9.86 53.44
CA SER A 908 -4.82 9.68 52.66
C SER A 908 -5.11 8.86 51.41
N VAL A 909 -4.57 9.26 50.26
CA VAL A 909 -4.71 8.53 48.99
C VAL A 909 -3.72 7.37 48.98
N SER A 910 -4.20 6.17 48.66
CA SER A 910 -3.41 4.95 48.76
C SER A 910 -2.41 4.81 47.61
N THR A 911 -2.84 5.18 46.39
CA THR A 911 -2.05 5.14 45.16
C THR A 911 -2.51 6.24 44.20
N VAL A 912 -1.58 7.13 43.79
CA VAL A 912 -1.87 8.18 42.80
C VAL A 912 -1.45 7.69 41.41
N PRO A 913 -2.34 7.69 40.41
CA PRO A 913 -1.97 7.36 39.04
C PRO A 913 -0.83 8.25 38.51
N GLN A 914 0.16 7.65 37.84
CA GLN A 914 1.36 8.35 37.36
C GLN A 914 1.03 9.53 36.44
N TRP A 915 -0.02 9.43 35.63
CA TRP A 915 -0.43 10.50 34.71
C TRP A 915 -0.88 11.77 35.45
N MET A 916 -1.46 11.66 36.66
CA MET A 916 -1.90 12.82 37.44
C MET A 916 -0.73 13.70 37.91
N GLN A 917 0.47 13.13 37.99
CA GLN A 917 1.70 13.83 38.37
C GLN A 917 2.43 14.43 37.16
N SER A 918 1.98 14.13 35.94
CA SER A 918 2.60 14.62 34.71
C SER A 918 2.02 15.99 34.30
N THR A 919 2.83 16.81 33.64
CA THR A 919 2.39 18.11 33.12
C THR A 919 1.42 17.93 31.97
N CYS A 920 0.38 18.76 31.90
CA CYS A 920 -0.57 18.74 30.79
C CYS A 920 0.17 18.96 29.46
N PRO A 921 0.11 18.00 28.52
CA PRO A 921 0.62 18.24 27.16
C PRO A 921 -0.07 19.44 26.51
N THR A 922 0.64 20.18 25.66
CA THR A 922 0.13 21.40 25.01
C THR A 922 -0.95 21.15 23.95
N ARG A 923 -1.14 19.90 23.51
CA ARG A 923 -1.97 19.50 22.35
C ARG A 923 -3.04 18.49 22.73
N ILE A 924 -4.15 18.94 23.31
CA ILE A 924 -5.15 18.01 23.82
C ILE A 924 -6.59 18.51 23.64
N LEU A 925 -7.51 17.56 23.40
CA LEU A 925 -8.96 17.71 23.49
C LEU A 925 -9.40 18.36 24.83
N SER A 926 -10.47 19.15 24.82
CA SER A 926 -10.97 19.80 26.03
C SER A 926 -11.21 18.85 27.23
N PRO A 927 -11.71 17.60 27.07
CA PRO A 927 -11.94 16.73 28.22
C PRO A 927 -10.65 16.23 28.88
N LEU A 928 -9.58 15.98 28.12
CA LEU A 928 -8.31 15.57 28.73
C LEU A 928 -7.57 16.75 29.37
N ARG A 929 -7.71 17.97 28.83
CA ARG A 929 -7.27 19.18 29.53
C ARG A 929 -7.97 19.33 30.88
N PHE A 930 -9.30 19.14 30.91
CA PHE A 930 -10.07 19.10 32.16
C PHE A 930 -9.49 18.08 33.14
N CYS A 931 -9.13 16.87 32.69
CA CYS A 931 -8.57 15.86 33.57
C CYS A 931 -7.25 16.29 34.23
N TYR A 932 -6.33 16.89 33.45
CA TYR A 932 -5.04 17.37 33.98
C TYR A 932 -5.20 18.55 34.96
N GLU A 933 -6.07 19.51 34.64
CA GLU A 933 -6.33 20.66 35.50
C GLU A 933 -6.96 20.22 36.84
N ASN A 934 -7.92 19.29 36.80
CA ASN A 934 -8.55 18.76 38.02
C ASN A 934 -7.63 17.82 38.81
N ALA A 935 -6.77 17.04 38.15
CA ALA A 935 -5.77 16.23 38.83
C ALA A 935 -4.82 17.10 39.66
N ALA A 936 -4.31 18.20 39.07
CA ALA A 936 -3.46 19.15 39.78
C ALA A 936 -4.19 19.79 40.97
N HIS A 937 -5.47 20.14 40.79
CA HIS A 937 -6.30 20.66 41.89
C HIS A 937 -6.45 19.63 43.02
N ILE A 938 -6.88 18.39 42.73
CA ILE A 938 -7.04 17.30 43.70
C ILE A 938 -5.75 17.05 44.50
N LEU A 939 -4.60 17.05 43.83
CA LEU A 939 -3.31 16.76 44.47
C LEU A 939 -2.80 17.91 45.34
N SER A 940 -3.11 19.15 45.00
CA SER A 940 -2.64 20.35 45.71
C SER A 940 -3.53 20.74 46.90
N SER A 941 -4.81 20.38 46.92
CA SER A 941 -5.73 20.74 48.01
C SER A 941 -5.40 20.00 49.32
N SER A 942 -5.39 20.74 50.44
CA SER A 942 -5.13 20.19 51.78
C SER A 942 -6.32 19.47 52.42
N SER A 943 -7.56 19.86 52.08
CA SER A 943 -8.79 19.24 52.56
C SER A 943 -9.84 19.16 51.45
N TRP A 944 -10.57 18.05 51.37
CA TRP A 944 -11.67 17.83 50.42
C TRP A 944 -12.98 17.59 51.18
N SER A 945 -14.04 18.27 50.76
CA SER A 945 -15.39 18.12 51.29
C SER A 945 -16.27 17.25 50.38
N MET A 946 -17.40 16.77 50.90
CA MET A 946 -18.39 16.04 50.09
C MET A 946 -18.93 16.91 48.94
N GLN A 947 -18.99 18.23 49.14
CA GLN A 947 -19.45 19.19 48.14
C GLN A 947 -18.46 19.30 46.97
N ASP A 948 -17.14 19.21 47.24
CA ASP A 948 -16.11 19.21 46.18
C ASP A 948 -16.23 17.99 45.27
N LEU A 949 -16.56 16.82 45.84
CA LEU A 949 -16.85 15.63 45.04
C LEU A 949 -18.14 15.78 44.23
N VAL A 950 -19.20 16.40 44.77
CA VAL A 950 -20.41 16.70 43.98
C VAL A 950 -20.08 17.60 42.79
N TYR A 951 -19.28 18.66 42.98
CA TYR A 951 -18.85 19.52 41.87
C TYR A 951 -18.02 18.78 40.82
N LEU A 952 -17.12 17.89 41.26
CA LEU A 952 -16.36 17.04 40.36
C LEU A 952 -17.31 16.14 39.55
N LEU A 953 -18.27 15.48 40.20
CA LEU A 953 -19.25 14.63 39.54
C LEU A 953 -20.09 15.42 38.51
N GLN A 954 -20.54 16.63 38.85
CA GLN A 954 -21.31 17.52 37.95
C GLN A 954 -20.50 17.91 36.71
N SER A 955 -19.24 18.27 36.93
CA SER A 955 -18.34 18.62 35.84
C SER A 955 -18.06 17.41 34.94
N VAL A 956 -17.80 16.23 35.51
CA VAL A 956 -17.56 14.99 34.74
C VAL A 956 -18.81 14.54 33.98
N SER A 957 -19.99 14.73 34.55
CA SER A 957 -21.27 14.35 33.93
C SER A 957 -21.61 15.21 32.71
N SER A 958 -21.22 16.49 32.73
CA SER A 958 -21.50 17.46 31.66
C SER A 958 -20.43 17.51 30.56
N LEU A 959 -19.29 16.83 30.77
CA LEU A 959 -18.24 16.73 29.77
C LEU A 959 -18.65 15.89 28.56
N ALA A 960 -18.39 16.45 27.39
CA ALA A 960 -18.57 15.74 26.14
C ALA A 960 -17.69 14.48 26.08
N CYS A 961 -18.26 13.42 25.51
CA CYS A 961 -17.70 12.08 25.43
C CYS A 961 -17.18 11.77 24.01
N PRO A 962 -15.98 12.22 23.61
CA PRO A 962 -15.44 11.88 22.30
C PRO A 962 -15.18 10.38 22.17
N ILE A 963 -15.26 9.86 20.95
CA ILE A 963 -15.01 8.44 20.63
C ILE A 963 -13.91 8.29 19.57
N PRO A 964 -13.22 7.14 19.52
CA PRO A 964 -12.28 6.84 18.45
C PRO A 964 -12.92 6.91 17.06
N ARG A 965 -12.19 7.45 16.08
CA ARG A 965 -12.65 7.53 14.68
C ARG A 965 -12.94 6.16 14.08
N LYS A 966 -12.24 5.12 14.55
CA LYS A 966 -12.40 3.74 14.12
C LYS A 966 -13.78 3.16 14.43
N CYS A 967 -14.52 3.68 15.40
CA CYS A 967 -15.89 3.24 15.71
C CYS A 967 -16.89 3.47 14.55
N PHE A 968 -16.56 4.28 13.54
CA PHE A 968 -17.39 4.53 12.35
C PHE A 968 -16.93 3.78 11.08
N LYS A 969 -15.96 2.87 11.17
CA LYS A 969 -15.47 2.09 10.02
C LYS A 969 -15.98 0.64 10.06
N ALA A 970 -16.36 0.12 8.89
CA ALA A 970 -16.84 -1.26 8.72
C ALA A 970 -15.70 -2.29 8.77
N GLU A 971 -14.56 -1.98 8.13
CA GLU A 971 -13.35 -2.81 8.20
C GLU A 971 -12.44 -2.31 9.31
N MET A 972 -12.26 -3.15 10.32
CA MET A 972 -11.30 -2.93 11.38
C MET A 972 -10.11 -3.85 11.18
N VAL A 973 -8.95 -3.23 11.10
CA VAL A 973 -7.69 -3.97 11.11
C VAL A 973 -7.25 -4.09 12.56
N ALA A 974 -7.39 -5.29 13.12
CA ALA A 974 -6.62 -5.71 14.28
C ALA A 974 -5.19 -6.03 13.83
N ILE A 975 -4.19 -5.68 14.64
CA ILE A 975 -2.82 -6.13 14.36
C ILE A 975 -2.84 -7.65 14.44
N ALA A 976 -2.51 -8.31 13.32
CA ALA A 976 -2.33 -9.75 13.30
C ALA A 976 -1.09 -10.08 14.14
N VAL A 977 -1.32 -10.73 15.27
CA VAL A 977 -0.26 -11.21 16.16
C VAL A 977 -0.19 -12.72 16.01
N ASP A 978 0.88 -13.20 15.39
CA ASP A 978 1.20 -14.61 15.37
C ASP A 978 1.71 -15.00 16.76
N SER A 979 1.02 -15.93 17.42
CA SER A 979 1.39 -16.40 18.75
C SER A 979 1.60 -17.91 18.77
N MET A 980 2.70 -18.35 19.37
CA MET A 980 3.02 -19.75 19.61
C MET A 980 3.37 -19.95 21.08
N LEU A 981 2.64 -20.84 21.75
CA LEU A 981 2.93 -21.22 23.14
C LEU A 981 3.73 -22.52 23.13
N VAL A 982 4.98 -22.46 23.60
CA VAL A 982 5.86 -23.63 23.73
C VAL A 982 5.99 -23.97 25.21
N SER A 983 5.65 -25.20 25.59
CA SER A 983 5.73 -25.63 27.00
C SER A 983 6.34 -27.03 27.10
N PRO A 984 7.37 -27.23 27.93
CA PRO A 984 7.87 -28.56 28.26
C PRO A 984 7.05 -29.27 29.35
N SER A 985 6.28 -28.53 30.14
CA SER A 985 5.49 -29.03 31.28
C SER A 985 4.02 -29.29 30.93
N ALA A 986 3.52 -28.73 29.82
CA ALA A 986 2.18 -28.97 29.32
C ALA A 986 2.19 -29.88 28.09
N LYS A 987 1.29 -30.85 28.09
CA LYS A 987 0.99 -31.67 26.91
C LYS A 987 -0.18 -31.07 26.16
N GLN A 988 -0.02 -30.83 24.86
CA GLN A 988 -1.15 -30.41 24.03
C GLN A 988 -2.11 -31.60 23.82
N ILE A 989 -3.31 -31.53 24.40
CA ILE A 989 -4.35 -32.57 24.28
C ILE A 989 -5.19 -32.31 23.03
N SER A 990 -5.51 -31.04 22.75
CA SER A 990 -6.21 -30.62 21.52
C SER A 990 -5.76 -29.22 21.09
N ARG A 991 -6.36 -28.66 20.03
CA ARG A 991 -6.10 -27.26 19.63
C ARG A 991 -6.50 -26.24 20.70
N THR A 992 -7.48 -26.56 21.54
CA THR A 992 -8.02 -25.66 22.57
C THR A 992 -7.69 -26.11 24.00
N VAL A 993 -7.17 -27.33 24.19
CA VAL A 993 -6.95 -27.92 25.52
C VAL A 993 -5.48 -28.24 25.77
N LEU A 994 -4.97 -27.75 26.89
CA LEU A 994 -3.64 -28.04 27.44
C LEU A 994 -3.78 -28.91 28.68
N GLY A 995 -3.01 -29.99 28.75
CA GLY A 995 -2.94 -30.86 29.92
C GLY A 995 -1.70 -30.57 30.75
N VAL A 996 -1.85 -30.44 32.06
CA VAL A 996 -0.74 -30.28 33.02
C VAL A 996 -0.88 -31.34 34.10
N ALA A 997 0.22 -31.99 34.48
CA ALA A 997 0.19 -32.97 35.55
C ALA A 997 -0.05 -32.31 36.92
N THR A 998 -0.75 -32.99 37.83
CA THR A 998 -0.90 -32.54 39.22
C THR A 998 0.44 -32.17 39.88
N ASN A 999 0.44 -31.09 40.67
CA ASN A 999 1.62 -30.56 41.39
C ASN A 999 2.82 -30.14 40.50
N VAL A 1000 2.62 -29.95 39.19
CA VAL A 1000 3.65 -29.43 38.28
C VAL A 1000 3.30 -28.00 37.88
N ASP A 1001 4.29 -27.11 37.98
CA ASP A 1001 4.16 -25.74 37.51
C ASP A 1001 4.03 -25.70 35.98
N LEU A 1002 3.10 -24.88 35.48
CA LEU A 1002 2.98 -24.62 34.05
C LEU A 1002 4.06 -23.61 33.63
N GLN A 1003 5.18 -24.15 33.16
CA GLN A 1003 6.26 -23.42 32.52
C GLN A 1003 6.05 -23.37 31.01
N ALA A 1004 5.96 -22.18 30.43
CA ALA A 1004 5.80 -21.99 29.00
C ALA A 1004 6.56 -20.74 28.51
N ILE A 1005 6.88 -20.70 27.23
CA ILE A 1005 7.37 -19.50 26.54
C ILE A 1005 6.36 -19.17 25.46
N ALA A 1006 5.77 -17.98 25.56
CA ALA A 1006 4.92 -17.43 24.51
C ALA A 1006 5.79 -16.66 23.52
N HIS A 1007 5.93 -17.17 22.30
CA HIS A 1007 6.57 -16.48 21.19
C HIS A 1007 5.51 -15.67 20.42
N LEU A 1008 5.73 -14.38 20.26
CA LEU A 1008 4.84 -13.47 19.54
C LEU A 1008 5.61 -12.78 18.41
N GLN A 1009 4.98 -12.67 17.24
CA GLN A 1009 5.47 -11.89 16.10
C GLN A 1009 4.32 -11.07 15.50
N TRP A 1010 4.59 -9.81 15.16
CA TRP A 1010 3.64 -8.95 14.44
C TRP A 1010 4.38 -7.98 13.51
N HIS A 1011 3.66 -7.42 12.53
CA HIS A 1011 4.19 -6.50 11.52
C HIS A 1011 3.54 -5.11 11.63
N THR A 1012 4.22 -4.06 11.14
CA THR A 1012 3.77 -2.67 11.30
C THR A 1012 3.39 -1.97 9.98
N ASP A 1013 3.13 -2.72 8.91
CA ASP A 1013 3.52 -2.27 7.56
C ASP A 1013 2.50 -1.52 6.72
N LYS A 1014 1.18 -1.60 6.97
CA LYS A 1014 0.21 -0.90 6.10
C LYS A 1014 -1.01 -0.31 6.79
N GLU A 1015 -1.34 -0.74 8.00
CA GLU A 1015 -2.64 -0.46 8.62
C GLU A 1015 -2.54 0.34 9.93
N ILE A 1016 -1.30 0.59 10.36
CA ILE A 1016 -0.96 1.44 11.49
C ILE A 1016 -0.70 2.86 10.97
N ALA A 1017 -1.30 3.86 11.61
CA ALA A 1017 -1.09 5.26 11.23
C ALA A 1017 0.38 5.66 11.41
N ILE A 1018 0.90 6.54 10.56
CA ILE A 1018 2.28 7.07 10.70
C ILE A 1018 2.48 7.73 12.07
N THR A 1019 1.43 8.35 12.60
CA THR A 1019 1.41 8.98 13.92
C THR A 1019 1.15 7.98 15.06
N SER A 1020 1.27 6.68 14.83
CA SER A 1020 1.08 5.67 15.88
C SER A 1020 2.29 5.62 16.79
N PRO A 1021 2.11 5.40 18.11
CA PRO A 1021 3.22 5.06 18.99
C PRO A 1021 4.06 3.89 18.47
N LEU A 1022 3.46 2.91 17.79
CA LEU A 1022 4.17 1.72 17.31
C LEU A 1022 5.17 1.99 16.18
N GLN A 1023 5.10 3.15 15.53
CA GLN A 1023 6.06 3.55 14.50
C GLN A 1023 7.18 4.45 15.04
N ASP A 1024 7.18 4.70 16.36
CA ASP A 1024 8.17 5.50 17.05
C ASP A 1024 9.46 4.70 17.26
N LYS A 1025 10.52 5.10 16.55
CA LYS A 1025 11.82 4.40 16.53
C LYS A 1025 12.64 4.64 17.79
N ASP A 1026 12.34 5.70 18.53
CA ASP A 1026 13.13 6.13 19.68
C ASP A 1026 12.66 5.44 20.98
N LYS A 1027 11.59 4.64 20.92
CA LYS A 1027 11.03 3.95 22.08
C LYS A 1027 11.55 2.52 22.22
N SER A 1028 11.94 2.18 23.45
CA SER A 1028 12.12 0.80 23.88
C SER A 1028 10.78 0.20 24.31
N TRP A 1029 10.53 -1.03 23.85
CA TRP A 1029 9.26 -1.72 24.04
C TRP A 1029 9.46 -2.96 24.91
N ASN A 1030 8.61 -3.12 25.92
CA ASN A 1030 8.44 -4.36 26.67
C ASN A 1030 7.05 -4.93 26.39
N LEU A 1031 6.95 -6.20 26.02
CA LEU A 1031 5.69 -6.90 25.92
C LEU A 1031 5.28 -7.38 27.32
N GLN A 1032 4.05 -7.11 27.71
CA GLN A 1032 3.43 -7.56 28.94
C GLN A 1032 2.20 -8.40 28.60
N LEU A 1033 2.23 -9.68 29.00
CA LEU A 1033 1.11 -10.59 28.89
C LEU A 1033 0.34 -10.60 30.20
N GLU A 1034 -0.95 -10.26 30.10
CA GLU A 1034 -1.91 -10.41 31.18
C GLU A 1034 -2.68 -11.72 30.97
N VAL A 1035 -2.51 -12.66 31.88
CA VAL A 1035 -3.09 -13.99 31.83
C VAL A 1035 -4.17 -14.09 32.89
N VAL A 1036 -5.41 -14.19 32.46
CA VAL A 1036 -6.57 -14.38 33.34
C VAL A 1036 -6.90 -15.86 33.36
N MET A 1037 -6.95 -16.43 34.56
CA MET A 1037 -7.37 -17.80 34.79
C MET A 1037 -8.70 -17.80 35.53
N THR A 1038 -9.73 -18.39 34.94
CA THR A 1038 -11.06 -18.51 35.53
C THR A 1038 -11.42 -19.98 35.74
N SER A 1039 -11.85 -20.30 36.95
CA SER A 1039 -12.55 -21.54 37.31
C SER A 1039 -14.01 -21.23 37.68
N ASP A 1040 -14.82 -22.26 37.93
CA ASP A 1040 -16.23 -22.10 38.34
C ASP A 1040 -16.42 -21.27 39.63
N LYS A 1041 -15.36 -21.07 40.42
CA LYS A 1041 -15.43 -20.39 41.72
C LYS A 1041 -14.45 -19.23 41.90
N THR A 1042 -13.39 -19.14 41.10
CA THR A 1042 -12.30 -18.17 41.29
C THR A 1042 -11.79 -17.61 39.97
N SER A 1043 -11.41 -16.34 39.96
CA SER A 1043 -10.69 -15.70 38.86
C SER A 1043 -9.40 -15.11 39.41
N SER A 1044 -8.26 -15.42 38.78
CA SER A 1044 -6.96 -14.86 39.13
C SER A 1044 -6.30 -14.24 37.89
N THR A 1045 -5.52 -13.18 38.10
CA THR A 1045 -4.80 -12.48 37.02
C THR A 1045 -3.31 -12.50 37.30
N LEU A 1046 -2.54 -12.89 36.30
CA LEU A 1046 -1.08 -12.99 36.34
C LEU A 1046 -0.48 -12.09 35.27
N LEU A 1047 0.67 -11.50 35.56
CA LEU A 1047 1.38 -10.60 34.64
C LEU A 1047 2.78 -11.18 34.34
N PHE A 1048 3.08 -11.32 33.06
CA PHE A 1048 4.39 -11.75 32.57
C PHE A 1048 4.91 -10.72 31.58
N GLY A 1049 6.23 -10.59 31.40
CA GLY A 1049 6.75 -9.66 30.41
C GLY A 1049 8.17 -9.95 29.94
N ALA A 1050 8.51 -9.43 28.77
CA ALA A 1050 9.82 -9.56 28.14
C ALA A 1050 10.10 -8.37 27.20
N PRO A 1051 11.38 -8.04 26.94
CA PRO A 1051 11.74 -7.03 25.95
C PRO A 1051 11.34 -7.45 24.53
N VAL A 1052 10.99 -6.46 23.70
CA VAL A 1052 10.65 -6.66 22.29
C VAL A 1052 11.87 -6.37 21.41
N SER A 1053 12.17 -7.27 20.49
CA SER A 1053 13.14 -7.05 19.43
C SER A 1053 12.44 -6.48 18.20
N VAL A 1054 13.01 -5.44 17.60
CA VAL A 1054 12.41 -4.72 16.46
C VAL A 1054 13.37 -4.75 15.28
N ASP A 1055 12.89 -5.28 14.16
CA ASP A 1055 13.54 -5.16 12.86
C ASP A 1055 12.82 -4.09 12.05
N TRP A 1056 13.39 -2.88 12.01
CA TRP A 1056 12.81 -1.75 11.28
C TRP A 1056 12.93 -1.88 9.75
N THR A 1057 13.78 -2.77 9.24
CA THR A 1057 13.93 -2.97 7.80
C THR A 1057 12.78 -3.77 7.23
N ASN A 1058 12.41 -4.85 7.93
CA ASN A 1058 11.23 -5.67 7.63
C ASN A 1058 10.01 -5.26 8.46
N LYS A 1059 10.13 -4.16 9.23
CA LYS A 1059 9.08 -3.58 10.09
C LYS A 1059 8.36 -4.62 10.97
N THR A 1060 9.13 -5.62 11.41
CA THR A 1060 8.66 -6.78 12.18
C THR A 1060 9.09 -6.61 13.64
N MET A 1061 8.20 -6.95 14.57
CA MET A 1061 8.50 -6.98 16.01
C MET A 1061 8.29 -8.38 16.55
N ILE A 1062 9.18 -8.82 17.45
CA ILE A 1062 9.20 -10.17 18.00
C ILE A 1062 9.46 -10.11 19.51
N ALA A 1063 8.75 -10.95 20.27
CA ALA A 1063 8.98 -11.12 21.70
C ALA A 1063 8.84 -12.59 22.11
N ALA A 1064 9.61 -13.01 23.12
CA ALA A 1064 9.51 -14.32 23.75
C ALA A 1064 9.29 -14.11 25.26
N VAL A 1065 8.08 -14.37 25.73
CA VAL A 1065 7.68 -14.10 27.11
C VAL A 1065 7.68 -15.39 27.92
N PRO A 1066 8.61 -15.57 28.87
CA PRO A 1066 8.58 -16.70 29.77
C PRO A 1066 7.41 -16.55 30.76
N MET A 1067 6.66 -17.63 30.93
CA MET A 1067 5.50 -17.72 31.79
C MET A 1067 5.71 -18.88 32.76
N ASN A 1068 5.47 -18.62 34.04
CA ASN A 1068 5.44 -19.65 35.07
C ASN A 1068 4.18 -19.50 35.91
N ILE A 1069 3.32 -20.51 35.91
CA ILE A 1069 2.11 -20.56 36.75
C ILE A 1069 2.30 -21.68 37.76
N GLU A 1070 2.35 -21.30 39.03
CA GLU A 1070 2.54 -22.20 40.16
C GLU A 1070 1.40 -23.25 40.24
N ALA A 1071 1.76 -24.50 40.51
CA ALA A 1071 0.80 -25.60 40.62
C ALA A 1071 -0.29 -25.35 41.67
N THR A 1072 0.04 -24.61 42.74
CA THR A 1072 -0.91 -24.22 43.80
C THR A 1072 -2.06 -23.36 43.27
N ARG A 1073 -1.83 -22.58 42.21
CA ARG A 1073 -2.85 -21.72 41.57
C ARG A 1073 -3.73 -22.48 40.59
N LEU A 1074 -3.31 -23.68 40.17
CA LEU A 1074 -4.02 -24.55 39.22
C LEU A 1074 -4.99 -25.53 39.90
N ALA A 1075 -5.20 -25.44 41.23
CA ALA A 1075 -6.18 -26.17 42.06
C ALA A 1075 -6.50 -27.62 41.62
N GLY A 1076 -6.08 -28.60 42.42
CA GLY A 1076 -6.13 -30.04 42.10
C GLY A 1076 -7.44 -30.52 41.44
N TYR A 1077 -7.29 -31.17 40.27
CA TYR A 1077 -8.34 -31.81 39.45
C TYR A 1077 -9.45 -30.88 38.91
N SER A 1078 -9.17 -29.60 38.65
CA SER A 1078 -10.15 -28.69 38.05
C SER A 1078 -9.71 -28.11 36.70
N SER A 1079 -10.68 -27.88 35.81
CA SER A 1079 -10.45 -27.22 34.53
C SER A 1079 -10.48 -25.72 34.68
N HIS A 1080 -9.47 -25.04 34.13
CA HIS A 1080 -9.37 -23.58 34.13
C HIS A 1080 -9.47 -23.06 32.70
N SER A 1081 -10.21 -21.97 32.48
CA SER A 1081 -10.07 -21.20 31.24
C SER A 1081 -8.92 -20.21 31.40
N LEU A 1082 -7.96 -20.25 30.48
CA LEU A 1082 -6.80 -19.38 30.42
C LEU A 1082 -6.99 -18.44 29.23
N THR A 1083 -7.12 -17.15 29.51
CA THR A 1083 -7.25 -16.09 28.51
C THR A 1083 -6.05 -15.15 28.60
N MET A 1084 -5.43 -14.86 27.46
CA MET A 1084 -4.24 -14.01 27.38
C MET A 1084 -4.55 -12.69 26.65
N THR A 1085 -4.24 -11.59 27.30
CA THR A 1085 -4.24 -10.23 26.72
C THR A 1085 -2.79 -9.75 26.58
N ALA A 1086 -2.46 -9.18 25.43
CA ALA A 1086 -1.11 -8.68 25.13
C ALA A 1086 -1.07 -7.15 25.16
N TRP A 1087 -0.14 -6.60 25.93
CA TRP A 1087 0.09 -5.17 26.07
C TRP A 1087 1.54 -4.83 25.69
N LEU A 1088 1.74 -3.78 24.90
CA LEU A 1088 3.05 -3.18 24.69
C LEU A 1088 3.24 -2.05 25.69
N LYS A 1089 4.34 -2.08 26.44
CA LYS A 1089 4.62 -1.16 27.53
C LYS A 1089 5.92 -0.41 27.28
N THR A 1090 5.89 0.89 27.53
CA THR A 1090 7.05 1.76 27.71
C THR A 1090 7.18 2.12 29.19
N ASN A 1091 8.19 2.92 29.55
CA ASN A 1091 8.36 3.41 30.92
C ASN A 1091 7.18 4.28 31.41
N GLU A 1092 6.41 4.85 30.49
CA GLU A 1092 5.36 5.83 30.80
C GLU A 1092 3.95 5.29 30.56
N LYS A 1093 3.75 4.43 29.55
CA LYS A 1093 2.42 4.03 29.07
C LYS A 1093 2.39 2.58 28.60
N ARG A 1094 1.20 2.00 28.61
CA ARG A 1094 0.89 0.72 27.96
C ARG A 1094 -0.11 0.89 26.83
N TYR A 1095 -0.04 0.03 25.83
CA TYR A 1095 -0.84 0.04 24.61
C TYR A 1095 -1.35 -1.37 24.35
N LEU A 1096 -2.64 -1.53 24.10
CA LEU A 1096 -3.23 -2.85 23.88
C LEU A 1096 -2.84 -3.38 22.50
N LEU A 1097 -2.12 -4.49 22.45
CA LEU A 1097 -1.74 -5.15 21.21
C LEU A 1097 -2.83 -6.13 20.75
N SER A 1098 -3.34 -6.97 21.67
CA SER A 1098 -4.45 -7.87 21.40
C SER A 1098 -5.24 -8.16 22.69
N SER A 1099 -6.57 -8.01 22.64
CA SER A 1099 -7.47 -8.32 23.77
C SER A 1099 -7.74 -9.81 23.94
N LYS A 1100 -7.52 -10.62 22.89
CA LYS A 1100 -7.68 -12.07 22.89
C LYS A 1100 -6.56 -12.70 22.08
N LEU A 1101 -5.36 -12.72 22.66
CA LEU A 1101 -4.19 -13.34 22.03
C LEU A 1101 -4.36 -14.86 21.96
N LEU A 1102 -4.77 -15.47 23.07
CA LEU A 1102 -4.86 -16.91 23.21
C LEU A 1102 -5.92 -17.26 24.25
N GLU A 1103 -6.77 -18.22 23.92
CA GLU A 1103 -7.79 -18.78 24.82
C GLU A 1103 -7.66 -20.31 24.80
N ARG A 1104 -7.41 -20.89 25.98
CA ARG A 1104 -7.21 -22.34 26.16
C ARG A 1104 -7.87 -22.82 27.44
N THR A 1105 -8.37 -24.04 27.40
CA THR A 1105 -8.73 -24.76 28.62
C THR A 1105 -7.51 -25.51 29.13
N VAL A 1106 -7.13 -25.28 30.37
CA VAL A 1106 -6.08 -26.03 31.08
C VAL A 1106 -6.76 -27.10 31.93
N VAL A 1107 -6.43 -28.37 31.68
CA VAL A 1107 -6.92 -29.52 32.44
C VAL A 1107 -5.75 -30.06 33.26
N VAL A 1108 -5.94 -30.09 34.58
CA VAL A 1108 -4.99 -30.74 35.49
C VAL A 1108 -5.35 -32.21 35.62
N TYR A 1109 -4.42 -33.11 35.30
CA TYR A 1109 -4.64 -34.57 35.32
C TYR A 1109 -3.66 -35.34 36.21
#